data_AF-A0A2W1BWR1-F1
#
_entry.id   AF-A0A2W1BWR1-F1
#
_cell.length_a   1.000
_cell.length_b   1.000
_cell.length_c   1.000
_cell.angle_alpha   90.00
_cell.angle_beta   90.00
_cell.angle_gamma   90.00
#
_symmetry.space_group_name_H-M   'P 1'
#
loop_
_entity.id
_entity.type
_entity.pdbx_description
1 polymer ?
#
loop_
_entity_poly.entity_id
_entity_poly.type
_entity_poly.pdbx_seq_one_letter_code
_entity_poly.pdbx_strand_id
1 'polypeptide(L)'
;MGLLSDPEYGSVKWVRVLKRVHGPLCFLCYVGALVWFVMLGNKEFNNETYFSENALLPGLVTNEFNGENSAKQFFNEFLLELEDKYDDLDEMPVPWLVAKMSQLHLEVYTHNFTLNYPLGQGQVYKGTNVYGILRAPRTSSLEAIVVTAPYRSLSTHQKGTAAGIALMLAFAKFARPQKYWAKDIIFLVTEHEQLGMQAWLEAYHGLQSEAETFHTSLGSFWKPGTPSLDFGRYLSGFDWTGDHKRCLNPGKLKGRSGSIQAAINLEFATPKIKYIEVKIEGLNGQLPNLDLVNLVHKLCLKSGIHHSFRNSYSWMRGRNKMDDWMNSFRTMFDMVITQIDGVPDGNHGLFHRFGIEAVTLEGREANDPAGTAPRAQALSTANFYRLGVALESILRSLNNLLERFHQSYFFYLLAATHRFISIGQYMPSLCLLCVAMLIRALSLWVSIQQDGDEETDKTASKKTNKQKQNKEKDSDTELPGDDEIKEVKKVRKPKKAAKDDLSMSVVNIGANYLLVHLIGYAVMNCPLILTQIGAHYYDKPSEVSVFYGLIAVSVLLTIITPFMPRLLRKGRITYEELSLVNILLLIELSTVCLSVGMHNFSLGFVIAVVYTPLALMCSVVVNGAGKASTFYLMIKRIICLLVHPLAAVSICMIGYSKVLFPEEAFFDMLARGSDAAMQALMFSIVDSMLYGNWLFNLASAVILPIWIIFWQILICCSCINMGVMMAWPSSTILLFKSSNTTLHRPMGDAEVSLFGSLPAIGSLIANPIAGVVLDRMGRKKTVMLTSMMFVLAWSIIAMTSQVEVVLTAMFVGGLGFAIFLETTIYISEISQDSIRGTMTAGPMQFYGFGILVSYFLGGYLSYIHMVYACLTMAVVGVLLLAVLKESPLTLMANGREEDAAKSIAFYRSKKTTSKEVVQELDKLRRIFSSNTEENSPSTQREFFVIMILKVAFVFQGLPVVQVYAEPLFAEAVPSDVISPNLCSLLMGVVVIIAGSIAAYLTDVVGRRPLLIYSSIAAGFCCIVLGTQILTEWGPKWTIPMFIYIFTAFYTFGAGTVPVVVLAEVFLPEVKSIMSMLAVEWAWILNFLILFVFNLLVTSVGLPPVFYFFSFVCFSTAVFFFFFLPETKGLPVYAIQELFTRK
;
A
#
# COMPACT_ATOMS: atom_id res chain seq x y z
N MET A 1 23.28 8.78 27.69
CA MET A 1 24.22 7.96 26.90
C MET A 1 25.08 7.00 27.72
N GLY A 2 25.35 7.24 29.01
CA GLY A 2 26.21 6.34 29.83
C GLY A 2 25.60 4.99 30.25
N LEU A 3 24.29 4.78 30.14
CA LEU A 3 23.63 3.53 30.51
C LEU A 3 23.68 2.44 29.41
N LEU A 4 24.13 2.79 28.19
CA LEU A 4 24.08 1.94 26.99
C LEU A 4 25.47 1.52 26.48
N SER A 5 26.55 1.93 27.16
CA SER A 5 27.93 1.74 26.72
C SER A 5 28.75 0.78 27.58
N ASP A 6 28.17 0.21 28.64
CA ASP A 6 28.90 -0.61 29.60
C ASP A 6 28.54 -2.11 29.43
N PRO A 7 29.45 -2.94 28.86
CA PRO A 7 29.18 -4.34 28.54
C PRO A 7 29.08 -5.25 29.78
N GLU A 8 29.44 -4.78 30.97
CA GLU A 8 29.32 -5.55 32.22
C GLU A 8 28.01 -5.31 32.99
N TYR A 9 27.23 -4.27 32.63
CA TYR A 9 26.08 -3.81 33.44
C TYR A 9 24.67 -4.08 32.83
N GLY A 10 24.60 -4.70 31.66
CA GLY A 10 23.34 -5.10 31.01
C GLY A 10 22.68 -6.31 31.68
N SER A 11 22.14 -6.14 32.89
CA SER A 11 21.54 -7.23 33.67
C SER A 11 20.57 -8.08 32.81
N VAL A 12 20.89 -9.36 32.69
CA VAL A 12 20.15 -10.40 31.95
C VAL A 12 18.65 -10.44 32.33
N LYS A 13 18.27 -9.88 33.49
CA LYS A 13 16.89 -9.75 33.96
C LYS A 13 16.03 -8.77 33.13
N TRP A 14 16.45 -7.52 32.93
CA TRP A 14 15.61 -6.51 32.26
C TRP A 14 15.36 -6.86 30.78
N VAL A 15 16.37 -7.36 30.08
CA VAL A 15 16.25 -7.81 28.68
C VAL A 15 15.31 -9.01 28.55
N ARG A 16 15.39 -9.97 29.50
CA ARG A 16 14.50 -11.14 29.52
C ARG A 16 13.06 -10.75 29.82
N VAL A 17 12.85 -9.75 30.68
CA VAL A 17 11.53 -9.15 30.94
C VAL A 17 11.02 -8.45 29.67
N LEU A 18 11.82 -7.63 29.01
CA LEU A 18 11.44 -6.93 27.78
C LEU A 18 11.04 -7.93 26.67
N LYS A 19 11.84 -8.98 26.41
CA LYS A 19 11.49 -10.04 25.44
C LYS A 19 10.16 -10.71 25.76
N ARG A 20 9.82 -10.92 27.03
CA ARG A 20 8.56 -11.56 27.45
C ARG A 20 7.36 -10.61 27.38
N VAL A 21 7.56 -9.33 27.67
CA VAL A 21 6.48 -8.36 27.90
C VAL A 21 6.23 -7.44 26.69
N HIS A 22 7.16 -7.31 25.74
CA HIS A 22 7.04 -6.34 24.64
C HIS A 22 5.77 -6.54 23.80
N GLY A 23 5.39 -7.77 23.44
CA GLY A 23 4.19 -8.04 22.64
C GLY A 23 2.89 -7.57 23.32
N PRO A 24 2.60 -8.06 24.54
CA PRO A 24 1.47 -7.55 25.33
C PRO A 24 1.51 -6.04 25.57
N LEU A 25 2.71 -5.48 25.83
CA LEU A 25 2.88 -4.05 26.05
C LEU A 25 2.55 -3.21 24.81
N CYS A 26 3.04 -3.61 23.63
CA CYS A 26 2.70 -2.93 22.37
C CYS A 26 1.20 -3.00 22.07
N PHE A 27 0.56 -4.15 22.34
CA PHE A 27 -0.89 -4.30 22.20
C PHE A 27 -1.66 -3.41 23.19
N LEU A 28 -1.24 -3.37 24.45
CA LEU A 28 -1.82 -2.49 25.47
C LEU A 28 -1.65 -1.01 25.13
N CYS A 29 -0.50 -0.60 24.58
CA CYS A 29 -0.28 0.75 24.11
C CYS A 29 -1.22 1.11 22.95
N TYR A 30 -1.40 0.20 21.98
CA TYR A 30 -2.31 0.41 20.85
C TYR A 30 -3.78 0.52 21.29
N VAL A 31 -4.27 -0.44 22.07
CA VAL A 31 -5.64 -0.41 22.60
C VAL A 31 -5.82 0.78 23.55
N GLY A 32 -4.84 1.04 24.41
CA GLY A 32 -4.82 2.18 25.33
C GLY A 32 -4.91 3.52 24.59
N ALA A 33 -4.23 3.67 23.45
CA ALA A 33 -4.32 4.87 22.62
C ALA A 33 -5.74 5.09 22.09
N LEU A 34 -6.38 4.05 21.56
CA LEU A 34 -7.74 4.13 21.01
C LEU A 34 -8.77 4.39 22.12
N VAL A 35 -8.66 3.67 23.24
CA VAL A 35 -9.54 3.87 24.40
C VAL A 35 -9.37 5.28 24.97
N TRP A 36 -8.13 5.77 25.08
CA TRP A 36 -7.86 7.13 25.54
C TRP A 36 -8.51 8.16 24.62
N PHE A 37 -8.35 8.03 23.30
CA PHE A 37 -8.98 8.93 22.34
C PHE A 37 -10.51 8.94 22.47
N VAL A 38 -11.14 7.77 22.61
CA VAL A 38 -12.59 7.63 22.82
C VAL A 38 -13.04 8.24 24.16
N MET A 39 -12.21 8.14 25.20
CA MET A 39 -12.49 8.73 26.52
C MET A 39 -12.49 10.26 26.51
N LEU A 40 -11.76 10.92 25.59
CA LEU A 40 -11.72 12.39 25.50
C LEU A 40 -13.09 13.03 25.23
N GLY A 41 -14.04 12.28 24.68
CA GLY A 41 -15.43 12.72 24.55
C GLY A 41 -16.14 12.95 25.89
N ASN A 42 -15.61 12.43 27.00
CA ASN A 42 -16.22 12.59 28.32
C ASN A 42 -15.94 13.97 28.91
N LYS A 43 -16.96 14.52 29.57
CA LYS A 43 -16.96 15.85 30.19
C LYS A 43 -15.89 16.06 31.26
N GLU A 44 -15.35 14.99 31.82
CA GLU A 44 -14.26 15.04 32.81
C GLU A 44 -12.89 15.25 32.17
N PHE A 45 -12.74 14.94 30.87
CA PHE A 45 -11.48 15.06 30.12
C PHE A 45 -11.47 16.23 29.13
N ASN A 46 -12.51 17.06 29.12
CA ASN A 46 -12.59 18.28 28.32
C ASN A 46 -12.85 19.51 29.22
N ASN A 47 -12.22 20.62 28.85
CA ASN A 47 -12.30 21.87 29.61
C ASN A 47 -13.36 22.80 29.02
N GLU A 48 -13.93 23.67 29.83
CA GLU A 48 -14.80 24.74 29.35
C GLU A 48 -13.98 25.80 28.63
N THR A 49 -14.49 26.27 27.50
CA THR A 49 -13.89 27.34 26.73
C THR A 49 -13.95 28.66 27.50
N TYR A 50 -12.85 29.42 27.49
CA TYR A 50 -12.79 30.79 28.01
C TYR A 50 -12.10 31.70 26.98
N PHE A 51 -12.22 33.01 27.15
CA PHE A 51 -11.45 33.99 26.38
C PHE A 51 -11.06 35.16 27.28
N SER A 52 -10.01 35.89 26.91
CA SER A 52 -9.53 37.02 27.70
C SER A 52 -10.50 38.22 27.67
N GLU A 53 -11.33 38.35 28.72
CA GLU A 53 -12.26 39.48 28.85
C GLU A 53 -11.53 40.84 28.92
N ASN A 54 -10.33 40.87 29.49
CA ASN A 54 -9.52 42.09 29.61
C ASN A 54 -8.90 42.56 28.28
N ALA A 55 -8.64 41.62 27.36
CA ALA A 55 -8.02 41.94 26.07
C ALA A 55 -9.05 42.32 24.99
N LEU A 56 -10.18 41.60 24.95
CA LEU A 56 -11.19 41.76 23.92
C LEU A 56 -12.36 42.66 24.36
N LEU A 57 -12.53 42.85 25.66
CA LEU A 57 -13.54 43.72 26.29
C LEU A 57 -14.96 43.58 25.69
N PRO A 58 -15.50 42.37 25.42
CA PRO A 58 -16.80 42.23 24.75
C PRO A 58 -17.99 42.69 25.59
N GLY A 59 -17.80 42.82 26.92
CA GLY A 59 -18.78 43.40 27.83
C GLY A 59 -18.95 44.91 27.67
N LEU A 60 -17.93 45.62 27.17
CA LEU A 60 -17.95 47.08 26.96
C LEU A 60 -18.50 47.48 25.58
N VAL A 61 -18.86 46.51 24.74
CA VAL A 61 -19.42 46.78 23.42
C VAL A 61 -20.92 47.01 23.51
N THR A 62 -21.33 48.25 23.21
CA THR A 62 -22.71 48.66 22.95
C THR A 62 -23.01 48.54 21.46
N ASN A 63 -24.18 47.98 21.13
CA ASN A 63 -24.58 47.73 19.76
C ASN A 63 -25.43 48.89 19.24
N GLU A 64 -25.03 49.50 18.13
CA GLU A 64 -25.70 50.64 17.51
C GLU A 64 -26.11 50.37 16.05
N PHE A 65 -25.81 49.18 15.50
CA PHE A 65 -26.09 48.84 14.12
C PHE A 65 -27.58 49.00 13.78
N ASN A 66 -27.87 49.85 12.78
CA ASN A 66 -29.22 50.13 12.29
C ASN A 66 -29.35 49.93 10.76
N GLY A 67 -28.42 49.18 10.16
CA GLY A 67 -28.27 49.05 8.71
C GLY A 67 -29.21 48.06 8.00
N GLU A 68 -30.26 47.53 8.64
CA GLU A 68 -31.12 46.48 8.07
C GLU A 68 -31.75 46.87 6.73
N ASN A 69 -32.32 48.07 6.64
CA ASN A 69 -32.97 48.54 5.41
C ASN A 69 -31.97 48.71 4.26
N SER A 70 -30.75 49.18 4.59
CA SER A 70 -29.68 49.30 3.58
C SER A 70 -29.19 47.92 3.12
N ALA A 71 -29.10 46.94 4.01
CA ALA A 71 -28.73 45.57 3.65
C ALA A 71 -29.76 44.93 2.71
N LYS A 72 -31.07 45.08 2.99
CA LYS A 72 -32.14 44.61 2.09
C LYS A 72 -32.10 45.28 0.73
N GLN A 73 -31.87 46.60 0.72
CA GLN A 73 -31.74 47.35 -0.52
C GLN A 73 -30.55 46.85 -1.35
N PHE A 74 -29.35 46.76 -0.77
CA PHE A 74 -28.16 46.26 -1.48
C PHE A 74 -28.32 44.82 -1.94
N PHE A 75 -28.99 43.96 -1.17
CA PHE A 75 -29.27 42.59 -1.56
C PHE A 75 -30.16 42.51 -2.81
N ASN A 76 -31.28 43.24 -2.82
CA ASN A 76 -32.19 43.27 -3.96
C ASN A 76 -31.53 43.91 -5.20
N GLU A 77 -30.79 45.00 -5.01
CA GLU A 77 -30.05 45.65 -6.10
C GLU A 77 -28.97 44.74 -6.70
N PHE A 78 -28.29 43.95 -5.86
CA PHE A 78 -27.27 43.01 -6.31
C PHE A 78 -27.87 41.85 -7.09
N LEU A 79 -28.97 41.26 -6.61
CA LEU A 79 -29.67 40.19 -7.34
C LEU A 79 -30.22 40.68 -8.67
N LEU A 80 -30.83 41.87 -8.71
CA LEU A 80 -31.32 42.45 -9.97
C LEU A 80 -30.18 42.69 -10.97
N GLU A 81 -29.01 43.16 -10.52
CA GLU A 81 -27.86 43.33 -11.40
C GLU A 81 -27.36 41.98 -11.96
N LEU A 82 -27.38 40.93 -11.12
CA LEU A 82 -27.00 39.59 -11.55
C LEU A 82 -27.99 39.02 -12.57
N GLU A 83 -29.29 39.09 -12.30
CA GLU A 83 -30.35 38.60 -13.20
C GLU A 83 -30.39 39.38 -14.52
N ASP A 84 -30.18 40.69 -14.51
CA ASP A 84 -30.31 41.54 -15.71
C ASP A 84 -29.07 41.46 -16.63
N LYS A 85 -27.87 41.26 -16.08
CA LYS A 85 -26.61 41.40 -16.85
C LYS A 85 -25.63 40.24 -16.75
N TYR A 86 -25.80 39.33 -15.78
CA TYR A 86 -24.83 38.27 -15.48
C TYR A 86 -25.48 36.87 -15.34
N ASP A 87 -26.73 36.69 -15.74
CA ASP A 87 -27.47 35.41 -15.60
C ASP A 87 -26.75 34.25 -16.32
N ASP A 88 -26.17 34.53 -17.50
CA ASP A 88 -25.42 33.57 -18.32
C ASP A 88 -23.88 33.68 -18.16
N LEU A 89 -23.38 34.63 -17.36
CA LEU A 89 -21.94 34.91 -17.22
C LEU A 89 -21.44 34.52 -15.83
N ASP A 90 -20.50 33.58 -15.75
CA ASP A 90 -19.82 33.17 -14.51
C ASP A 90 -18.72 34.18 -14.08
N GLU A 91 -19.04 35.48 -14.14
CA GLU A 91 -18.13 36.59 -13.84
C GLU A 91 -18.69 37.43 -12.68
N MET A 92 -17.81 37.98 -11.85
CA MET A 92 -18.20 38.88 -10.76
C MET A 92 -18.61 40.27 -11.30
N PRO A 93 -19.68 40.91 -10.79
CA PRO A 93 -20.11 42.26 -11.20
C PRO A 93 -19.20 43.36 -10.62
N VAL A 94 -17.93 43.38 -11.06
CA VAL A 94 -16.88 44.31 -10.63
C VAL A 94 -17.30 45.78 -10.75
N PRO A 95 -17.90 46.25 -11.87
CA PRO A 95 -18.27 47.66 -12.00
C PRO A 95 -19.30 48.10 -10.96
N TRP A 96 -20.30 47.25 -10.68
CA TRP A 96 -21.33 47.52 -9.67
C TRP A 96 -20.71 47.59 -8.27
N LEU A 97 -19.85 46.63 -7.92
CA LEU A 97 -19.17 46.60 -6.62
C LEU A 97 -18.29 47.84 -6.41
N VAL A 98 -17.52 48.23 -7.43
CA VAL A 98 -16.66 49.41 -7.38
C VAL A 98 -17.49 50.68 -7.22
N ALA A 99 -18.59 50.82 -7.99
CA ALA A 99 -19.49 51.96 -7.90
C ALA A 99 -20.14 52.06 -6.51
N LYS A 100 -20.65 50.94 -5.97
CA LYS A 100 -21.29 50.91 -4.66
C LYS A 100 -20.32 51.22 -3.52
N MET A 101 -19.14 50.60 -3.50
CA MET A 101 -18.12 50.89 -2.49
C MET A 101 -17.64 52.36 -2.57
N SER A 102 -17.55 52.92 -3.78
CA SER A 102 -17.16 54.33 -3.98
C SER A 102 -18.24 55.30 -3.49
N GLN A 103 -19.52 54.99 -3.71
CA GLN A 103 -20.66 55.74 -3.15
C GLN A 103 -20.64 55.74 -1.60
N LEU A 104 -20.10 54.69 -0.98
CA LEU A 104 -19.87 54.61 0.46
C LEU A 104 -18.63 55.37 0.95
N HIS A 105 -17.94 56.09 0.05
CA HIS A 105 -16.73 56.88 0.34
C HIS A 105 -15.58 56.04 0.92
N LEU A 106 -15.41 54.81 0.42
CA LEU A 106 -14.27 53.95 0.70
C LEU A 106 -13.13 54.23 -0.31
N GLU A 107 -11.90 53.92 0.08
CA GLU A 107 -10.77 53.84 -0.88
C GLU A 107 -10.88 52.51 -1.64
N VAL A 108 -11.45 52.54 -2.85
CA VAL A 108 -11.77 51.33 -3.63
C VAL A 108 -10.68 51.00 -4.64
N TYR A 109 -10.34 49.72 -4.71
CA TYR A 109 -9.34 49.19 -5.61
C TYR A 109 -9.79 47.87 -6.23
N THR A 110 -9.34 47.63 -7.46
CA THR A 110 -9.46 46.34 -8.15
C THR A 110 -8.12 45.63 -8.17
N HIS A 111 -8.16 44.30 -8.07
CA HIS A 111 -6.99 43.44 -7.99
C HIS A 111 -7.10 42.28 -8.99
N ASN A 112 -6.32 42.36 -10.07
CA ASN A 112 -6.32 41.33 -11.11
C ASN A 112 -5.22 40.30 -10.83
N PHE A 113 -5.58 39.03 -10.92
CA PHE A 113 -4.66 37.91 -10.79
C PHE A 113 -4.85 36.93 -11.95
N THR A 114 -3.83 36.10 -12.21
CA THR A 114 -3.88 35.10 -13.29
C THR A 114 -3.36 33.76 -12.79
N LEU A 115 -4.13 32.71 -13.03
CA LEU A 115 -3.76 31.32 -12.78
C LEU A 115 -3.37 30.66 -14.09
N ASN A 116 -2.11 30.27 -14.21
CA ASN A 116 -1.64 29.32 -15.21
C ASN A 116 -1.89 27.92 -14.66
N TYR A 117 -2.87 27.20 -15.21
CA TYR A 117 -3.29 25.91 -14.66
C TYR A 117 -2.12 24.91 -14.80
N PRO A 118 -1.62 24.33 -13.68
CA PRO A 118 -0.36 23.57 -13.68
C PRO A 118 -0.38 22.31 -14.55
N LEU A 119 -1.55 21.67 -14.64
CA LEU A 119 -1.76 20.44 -15.40
C LEU A 119 -2.58 20.69 -16.67
N GLY A 120 -2.97 21.94 -16.95
CA GLY A 120 -3.63 22.33 -18.17
C GLY A 120 -2.62 22.49 -19.27
N GLN A 121 -2.97 22.06 -20.48
CA GLN A 121 -2.16 22.24 -21.69
C GLN A 121 -2.07 23.74 -22.10
N GLY A 122 -1.53 24.61 -21.22
CA GLY A 122 -1.45 26.06 -21.41
C GLY A 122 -2.72 26.85 -21.07
N GLN A 123 -3.66 26.27 -20.33
CA GLN A 123 -4.88 26.99 -19.91
C GLN A 123 -4.57 28.09 -18.89
N VAL A 124 -5.04 29.31 -19.17
CA VAL A 124 -4.86 30.49 -18.31
C VAL A 124 -6.22 31.01 -17.87
N TYR A 125 -6.45 31.01 -16.56
CA TYR A 125 -7.63 31.59 -15.93
C TYR A 125 -7.29 32.97 -15.36
N LYS A 126 -8.20 33.92 -15.50
CA LYS A 126 -8.04 35.29 -14.97
C LYS A 126 -9.16 35.56 -13.99
N GLY A 127 -8.85 36.28 -12.91
CA GLY A 127 -9.85 36.74 -11.97
C GLY A 127 -9.53 38.14 -11.44
N THR A 128 -10.54 38.80 -10.89
CA THR A 128 -10.48 40.15 -10.37
C THR A 128 -11.15 40.19 -8.99
N ASN A 129 -10.39 40.53 -7.95
CA ASN A 129 -10.96 40.86 -6.64
C ASN A 129 -11.27 42.35 -6.53
N VAL A 130 -12.26 42.71 -5.72
CA VAL A 130 -12.60 44.10 -5.39
C VAL A 130 -12.45 44.31 -3.90
N TYR A 131 -11.74 45.37 -3.49
CA TYR A 131 -11.64 45.71 -2.08
C TYR A 131 -11.74 47.22 -1.85
N GLY A 132 -12.32 47.58 -0.70
CA GLY A 132 -12.44 48.95 -0.23
C GLY A 132 -11.82 49.11 1.15
N ILE A 133 -11.06 50.18 1.37
CA ILE A 133 -10.44 50.48 2.66
C ILE A 133 -11.18 51.64 3.34
N LEU A 134 -11.62 51.42 4.57
CA LEU A 134 -12.07 52.45 5.49
C LEU A 134 -10.93 52.80 6.44
N ARG A 135 -10.37 54.01 6.31
CA ARG A 135 -9.30 54.49 7.19
C ARG A 135 -9.81 54.84 8.58
N ALA A 136 -9.06 54.44 9.62
CA ALA A 136 -9.34 54.80 10.99
C ALA A 136 -9.23 56.33 11.18
N PRO A 137 -10.24 57.00 11.76
CA PRO A 137 -10.28 58.46 11.82
C PRO A 137 -9.31 59.10 12.83
N ARG A 138 -8.68 58.32 13.73
CA ARG A 138 -7.89 58.84 14.87
C ARG A 138 -6.52 58.18 15.08
N THR A 139 -6.08 57.30 14.20
CA THR A 139 -4.83 56.53 14.35
C THR A 139 -4.02 56.53 13.05
N SER A 140 -2.77 56.08 13.10
CA SER A 140 -1.83 56.12 11.98
C SER A 140 -2.01 55.02 10.91
N SER A 141 -3.19 54.38 10.83
CA SER A 141 -3.50 53.30 9.86
C SER A 141 -2.47 52.15 9.81
N LEU A 142 -1.80 51.87 10.93
CA LEU A 142 -0.77 50.83 11.05
C LEU A 142 -1.33 49.42 11.22
N GLU A 143 -2.62 49.30 11.51
CA GLU A 143 -3.30 48.04 11.76
C GLU A 143 -4.64 48.00 11.04
N ALA A 144 -5.04 46.82 10.59
CA ALA A 144 -6.26 46.59 9.84
C ALA A 144 -7.03 45.37 10.33
N ILE A 145 -8.35 45.38 10.10
CA ILE A 145 -9.24 44.22 10.23
C ILE A 145 -9.88 43.98 8.86
N VAL A 146 -9.98 42.71 8.46
CA VAL A 146 -10.59 42.34 7.16
C VAL A 146 -11.98 41.78 7.37
N VAL A 147 -12.95 42.28 6.60
CA VAL A 147 -14.26 41.66 6.41
C VAL A 147 -14.33 41.23 4.95
N THR A 148 -14.51 39.92 4.73
CA THR A 148 -14.49 39.36 3.38
C THR A 148 -15.76 38.57 3.09
N ALA A 149 -16.19 38.55 1.84
CA ALA A 149 -17.27 37.71 1.34
C ALA A 149 -16.90 37.20 -0.06
N PRO A 150 -16.85 35.88 -0.31
CA PRO A 150 -16.60 35.38 -1.66
C PRO A 150 -17.78 35.70 -2.57
N TYR A 151 -17.53 35.86 -3.87
CA TYR A 151 -18.56 35.81 -4.90
C TYR A 151 -18.75 34.37 -5.40
N ARG A 152 -20.00 33.95 -5.49
CA ARG A 152 -20.42 32.66 -6.07
C ARG A 152 -21.52 32.94 -7.10
N SER A 153 -21.34 32.41 -8.31
CA SER A 153 -22.32 32.55 -9.39
C SER A 153 -23.55 31.67 -9.15
N LEU A 154 -24.66 32.03 -9.79
CA LEU A 154 -25.94 31.30 -9.74
C LEU A 154 -25.84 29.88 -10.32
N SER A 155 -24.85 29.64 -11.21
CA SER A 155 -24.58 28.34 -11.83
C SER A 155 -23.79 27.37 -10.94
N THR A 156 -23.22 27.85 -9.82
CA THR A 156 -22.35 27.04 -8.95
C THR A 156 -23.18 26.09 -8.07
N HIS A 157 -22.68 24.86 -7.84
CA HIS A 157 -23.34 23.89 -6.95
C HIS A 157 -23.37 24.30 -5.46
N GLN A 158 -22.50 25.24 -5.06
CA GLN A 158 -22.48 25.79 -3.72
C GLN A 158 -23.52 26.90 -3.56
N LYS A 159 -24.05 27.07 -2.34
CA LYS A 159 -25.01 28.15 -2.05
C LYS A 159 -24.36 29.51 -2.29
N GLY A 160 -25.09 30.41 -2.95
CA GLY A 160 -24.66 31.79 -3.19
C GLY A 160 -24.32 32.55 -1.91
N THR A 161 -23.69 33.71 -2.04
CA THR A 161 -23.18 34.54 -0.92
C THR A 161 -23.66 36.00 -1.00
N ALA A 162 -24.67 36.28 -1.83
CA ALA A 162 -25.22 37.61 -2.07
C ALA A 162 -25.63 38.34 -0.79
N ALA A 163 -26.25 37.63 0.18
CA ALA A 163 -26.63 38.24 1.45
C ALA A 163 -25.41 38.62 2.30
N GLY A 164 -24.29 37.89 2.20
CA GLY A 164 -23.02 38.22 2.83
C GLY A 164 -22.42 39.52 2.28
N ILE A 165 -22.38 39.66 0.95
CA ILE A 165 -21.91 40.88 0.26
C ILE A 165 -22.79 42.08 0.64
N ALA A 166 -24.11 41.92 0.64
CA ALA A 166 -25.05 42.98 1.00
C ALA A 166 -24.91 43.43 2.47
N LEU A 167 -24.74 42.47 3.40
CA LEU A 167 -24.49 42.76 4.81
C LEU A 167 -23.16 43.51 4.99
N MET A 168 -22.12 43.10 4.27
CA MET A 168 -20.81 43.75 4.29
C MET A 168 -20.90 45.22 3.84
N LEU A 169 -21.60 45.51 2.72
CA LEU A 169 -21.81 46.87 2.23
C LEU A 169 -22.65 47.73 3.20
N ALA A 170 -23.70 47.14 3.78
CA ALA A 170 -24.50 47.82 4.80
C ALA A 170 -23.68 48.14 6.06
N PHE A 171 -22.79 47.23 6.47
CA PHE A 171 -21.87 47.45 7.57
C PHE A 171 -20.85 48.53 7.24
N ALA A 172 -20.30 48.58 6.02
CA ALA A 172 -19.40 49.64 5.59
C ALA A 172 -20.07 51.04 5.67
N LYS A 173 -21.33 51.14 5.23
CA LYS A 173 -22.16 52.35 5.37
C LYS A 173 -22.33 52.77 6.83
N PHE A 174 -22.59 51.79 7.71
CA PHE A 174 -22.74 52.03 9.15
C PHE A 174 -21.41 52.42 9.83
N ALA A 175 -20.29 51.78 9.47
CA ALA A 175 -19.00 51.99 10.08
C ALA A 175 -18.39 53.36 9.73
N ARG A 176 -18.70 53.90 8.54
CA ARG A 176 -18.14 55.16 8.03
C ARG A 176 -18.28 56.38 8.97
N PRO A 177 -19.47 56.72 9.51
CA PRO A 177 -19.63 57.86 10.42
C PRO A 177 -19.03 57.64 11.82
N GLN A 178 -18.65 56.41 12.17
CA GLN A 178 -18.26 56.05 13.53
C GLN A 178 -16.81 56.45 13.84
N LYS A 179 -16.62 57.19 14.93
CA LYS A 179 -15.31 57.76 15.32
C LYS A 179 -14.46 56.86 16.19
N TYR A 180 -14.99 55.71 16.62
CA TYR A 180 -14.37 54.83 17.60
C TYR A 180 -13.47 53.74 16.98
N TRP A 181 -13.37 53.69 15.65
CA TRP A 181 -12.45 52.77 14.97
C TRP A 181 -11.01 53.22 15.16
N ALA A 182 -10.20 52.32 15.70
CA ALA A 182 -8.77 52.49 15.93
C ALA A 182 -7.92 51.76 14.88
N LYS A 183 -8.52 50.81 14.16
CA LYS A 183 -7.90 50.05 13.06
C LYS A 183 -8.64 50.34 11.76
N ASP A 184 -7.92 50.30 10.64
CA ASP A 184 -8.54 50.37 9.31
C ASP A 184 -9.43 49.14 9.11
N ILE A 185 -10.52 49.27 8.35
CA ILE A 185 -11.38 48.15 7.99
C ILE A 185 -11.29 47.94 6.48
N ILE A 186 -10.87 46.74 6.08
CA ILE A 186 -10.79 46.33 4.68
C ILE A 186 -12.03 45.49 4.36
N PHE A 187 -12.81 45.91 3.39
CA PHE A 187 -13.94 45.17 2.84
C PHE A 187 -13.50 44.50 1.54
N LEU A 188 -13.49 43.17 1.48
CA LEU A 188 -12.95 42.40 0.34
C LEU A 188 -14.03 41.49 -0.25
N VAL A 189 -14.22 41.56 -1.56
CA VAL A 189 -14.99 40.57 -2.33
C VAL A 189 -14.01 39.82 -3.22
N THR A 190 -13.95 38.49 -3.06
CA THR A 190 -13.05 37.63 -3.84
C THR A 190 -13.80 36.90 -4.95
N GLU A 191 -13.19 36.85 -6.13
CA GLU A 191 -13.64 36.02 -7.24
C GLU A 191 -12.94 34.66 -7.17
N HIS A 192 -13.63 33.58 -7.53
CA HIS A 192 -13.16 32.19 -7.40
C HIS A 192 -12.75 31.79 -5.97
N GLU A 193 -13.50 32.24 -4.96
CA GLU A 193 -13.37 31.88 -3.54
C GLU A 193 -11.93 31.90 -3.00
N GLN A 194 -11.35 30.72 -2.78
CA GLN A 194 -10.03 30.49 -2.18
C GLN A 194 -8.90 30.96 -3.10
N LEU A 195 -9.05 30.84 -4.43
CA LEU A 195 -8.04 31.24 -5.39
C LEU A 195 -7.84 32.76 -5.37
N GLY A 196 -8.95 33.52 -5.43
CA GLY A 196 -8.91 34.97 -5.31
C GLY A 196 -8.39 35.43 -3.95
N MET A 197 -8.78 34.74 -2.87
CA MET A 197 -8.29 35.03 -1.52
C MET A 197 -6.77 34.83 -1.40
N GLN A 198 -6.24 33.70 -1.89
CA GLN A 198 -4.80 33.40 -1.90
C GLN A 198 -4.03 34.46 -2.71
N ALA A 199 -4.50 34.78 -3.92
CA ALA A 199 -3.87 35.79 -4.77
C ALA A 199 -3.81 37.15 -4.08
N TRP A 200 -4.90 37.55 -3.41
CA TRP A 200 -4.97 38.82 -2.70
C TRP A 200 -4.04 38.86 -1.50
N LEU A 201 -3.97 37.81 -0.69
CA LEU A 201 -3.06 37.73 0.47
C LEU A 201 -1.60 37.78 0.04
N GLU A 202 -1.22 37.02 -1.00
CA GLU A 202 0.14 37.05 -1.54
C GLU A 202 0.51 38.44 -2.07
N ALA A 203 -0.42 39.09 -2.77
CA ALA A 203 -0.24 40.46 -3.24
C ALA A 203 -0.22 41.48 -2.10
N TYR A 204 -0.90 41.23 -0.97
CA TYR A 204 -0.90 42.09 0.23
C TYR A 204 0.43 42.05 0.95
N HIS A 205 0.99 40.86 1.13
CA HIS A 205 2.28 40.65 1.79
C HIS A 205 3.50 40.90 0.88
N GLY A 206 3.28 41.22 -0.41
CA GLY A 206 4.35 41.61 -1.33
C GLY A 206 5.16 40.45 -1.89
N LEU A 207 4.61 39.23 -1.90
CA LEU A 207 5.23 38.03 -2.45
C LEU A 207 5.22 38.07 -3.99
N GLN A 208 6.08 38.92 -4.57
CA GLN A 208 6.09 39.27 -6.00
C GLN A 208 7.24 38.64 -6.81
N SER A 209 8.24 38.00 -6.18
CA SER A 209 9.42 37.48 -6.89
C SER A 209 9.20 36.07 -7.46
N GLU A 210 9.66 35.84 -8.69
CA GLU A 210 9.84 34.51 -9.28
C GLU A 210 10.72 33.62 -8.38
N ALA A 211 11.60 34.19 -7.54
CA ALA A 211 12.56 33.48 -6.69
C ALA A 211 12.11 33.19 -5.25
N GLU A 212 11.00 33.77 -4.78
CA GLU A 212 10.53 33.63 -3.40
C GLU A 212 9.18 32.88 -3.35
N THR A 213 9.19 31.63 -3.80
CA THR A 213 8.13 30.69 -3.42
C THR A 213 8.24 30.44 -1.92
N PHE A 214 7.23 30.87 -1.17
CA PHE A 214 7.12 30.59 0.26
C PHE A 214 7.13 29.07 0.44
N HIS A 215 8.25 28.56 0.97
CA HIS A 215 8.65 27.17 1.08
C HIS A 215 7.48 26.17 1.10
N THR A 216 7.31 25.42 0.01
CA THR A 216 6.62 24.13 0.05
C THR A 216 7.38 23.25 1.05
N SER A 217 6.68 22.79 2.08
CA SER A 217 7.24 22.34 3.37
C SER A 217 7.98 20.99 3.37
N LEU A 218 8.42 20.50 2.21
CA LEU A 218 9.33 19.35 2.09
C LEU A 218 10.04 19.44 0.74
N GLY A 219 11.04 20.33 0.65
CA GLY A 219 12.07 20.36 -0.39
C GLY A 219 11.59 19.96 -1.78
N SER A 220 10.69 20.75 -2.37
CA SER A 220 10.27 20.51 -3.74
C SER A 220 11.42 20.96 -4.68
N PHE A 221 11.79 20.16 -5.70
CA PHE A 221 12.82 20.48 -6.73
C PHE A 221 12.44 21.71 -7.54
N TRP A 222 11.27 22.28 -7.27
CA TRP A 222 10.64 23.40 -7.95
C TRP A 222 11.17 24.73 -7.42
N LYS A 223 12.47 24.76 -7.07
CA LYS A 223 13.17 26.02 -6.87
C LYS A 223 13.52 26.56 -8.27
N PRO A 224 13.14 27.79 -8.60
CA PRO A 224 13.71 28.48 -9.75
C PRO A 224 15.25 28.44 -9.66
N GLY A 225 15.94 27.99 -10.71
CA GLY A 225 17.40 27.90 -10.77
C GLY A 225 18.05 26.60 -10.28
N THR A 226 17.29 25.55 -9.91
CA THR A 226 17.88 24.22 -9.73
C THR A 226 18.21 23.58 -11.08
N PRO A 227 19.40 22.95 -11.25
CA PRO A 227 19.83 22.41 -12.53
C PRO A 227 18.86 21.33 -13.00
N SER A 228 18.27 21.58 -14.16
CA SER A 228 17.35 20.65 -14.78
C SER A 228 18.15 19.56 -15.54
N LEU A 229 17.96 18.26 -15.25
CA LEU A 229 18.35 17.13 -16.10
C LEU A 229 17.79 17.30 -17.52
N ASP A 230 18.61 17.81 -18.44
CA ASP A 230 18.25 17.97 -19.85
C ASP A 230 18.11 16.61 -20.56
N PHE A 231 16.91 16.03 -20.51
CA PHE A 231 16.54 14.82 -21.23
C PHE A 231 16.25 15.06 -22.71
N GLY A 232 16.24 16.32 -23.18
CA GLY A 232 16.02 16.67 -24.59
C GLY A 232 17.07 16.08 -25.53
N ARG A 233 18.26 15.74 -24.99
CA ARG A 233 19.30 14.98 -25.70
C ARG A 233 18.97 13.51 -25.95
N TYR A 234 18.10 12.91 -25.14
CA TYR A 234 17.78 11.47 -25.19
C TYR A 234 16.37 11.20 -25.73
N LEU A 235 15.45 12.15 -25.58
CA LEU A 235 14.06 12.06 -26.02
C LEU A 235 13.72 13.30 -26.86
N SER A 236 13.90 13.19 -28.18
CA SER A 236 13.56 14.27 -29.12
C SER A 236 12.06 14.60 -29.04
N GLY A 237 11.72 15.86 -28.74
CA GLY A 237 10.34 16.35 -28.61
C GLY A 237 9.86 16.56 -27.16
N PHE A 238 10.68 16.21 -26.17
CA PHE A 238 10.38 16.44 -24.74
C PHE A 238 11.21 17.62 -24.23
N ASP A 239 10.62 18.82 -24.21
CA ASP A 239 11.31 20.02 -23.72
C ASP A 239 11.17 20.14 -22.19
N TRP A 240 12.17 19.61 -21.47
CA TRP A 240 12.24 19.66 -20.01
C TRP A 240 12.77 21.00 -19.48
N THR A 241 13.11 21.94 -20.38
CA THR A 241 13.86 23.18 -20.05
C THR A 241 12.98 24.38 -19.67
N GLY A 242 11.67 24.20 -19.49
CA GLY A 242 10.81 25.29 -19.04
C GLY A 242 11.10 25.64 -17.58
N ASP A 243 11.73 26.79 -17.32
CA ASP A 243 11.77 27.43 -16.01
C ASP A 243 10.39 27.27 -15.34
N HIS A 244 10.36 26.68 -14.14
CA HIS A 244 9.10 26.41 -13.44
C HIS A 244 8.40 27.73 -13.10
N LYS A 245 7.47 28.13 -13.97
CA LYS A 245 6.64 29.32 -13.77
C LYS A 245 5.66 29.04 -12.65
N ARG A 246 5.62 29.94 -11.66
CA ARG A 246 4.61 29.95 -10.60
C ARG A 246 3.20 29.85 -11.21
N CYS A 247 2.38 28.92 -10.70
CA CYS A 247 1.03 28.68 -11.22
C CYS A 247 0.12 29.88 -11.01
N LEU A 248 0.12 30.43 -9.79
CA LEU A 248 -0.65 31.62 -9.44
C LEU A 248 0.23 32.87 -9.52
N ASN A 249 -0.07 33.77 -10.45
CA ASN A 249 0.49 35.12 -10.44
C ASN A 249 -0.45 36.04 -9.65
N PRO A 250 -0.06 36.48 -8.45
CA PRO A 250 -0.92 37.26 -7.59
C PRO A 250 -1.14 38.68 -8.12
N GLY A 251 -0.29 39.20 -9.03
CA GLY A 251 -0.41 40.59 -9.49
C GLY A 251 0.07 41.62 -8.45
N LYS A 252 -0.31 42.89 -8.65
CA LYS A 252 0.07 44.02 -7.76
C LYS A 252 -1.16 44.71 -7.19
N LEU A 253 -1.14 45.00 -5.89
CA LEU A 253 -2.14 45.84 -5.25
C LEU A 253 -1.83 47.33 -5.46
N LYS A 254 -2.86 48.10 -5.80
CA LYS A 254 -2.79 49.57 -5.95
C LYS A 254 -2.85 50.31 -4.62
N GLY A 255 -3.46 49.73 -3.58
CA GLY A 255 -3.55 50.30 -2.24
C GLY A 255 -3.36 49.23 -1.17
N ARG A 256 -2.79 49.61 -0.03
CA ARG A 256 -2.61 48.72 1.13
C ARG A 256 -2.94 49.46 2.42
N SER A 257 -3.26 48.70 3.46
CA SER A 257 -3.34 49.19 4.84
C SER A 257 -2.19 48.57 5.66
N GLY A 258 -2.19 48.78 6.97
CA GLY A 258 -1.20 48.24 7.88
C GLY A 258 -1.32 46.74 8.12
N SER A 259 -0.73 46.25 9.21
CA SER A 259 -0.74 44.83 9.56
C SER A 259 -2.17 44.34 9.83
N ILE A 260 -2.59 43.25 9.18
CA ILE A 260 -3.91 42.67 9.41
C ILE A 260 -3.88 41.90 10.73
N GLN A 261 -4.74 42.30 11.66
CA GLN A 261 -4.79 41.71 13.01
C GLN A 261 -5.77 40.52 13.07
N ALA A 262 -6.89 40.61 12.38
CA ALA A 262 -7.90 39.55 12.31
C ALA A 262 -8.75 39.69 11.05
N ALA A 263 -9.41 38.60 10.64
CA ALA A 263 -10.33 38.59 9.51
C ALA A 263 -11.63 37.83 9.83
N ILE A 264 -12.76 38.31 9.29
CA ILE A 264 -14.05 37.63 9.36
C ILE A 264 -14.57 37.42 7.94
N ASN A 265 -14.84 36.18 7.57
CA ASN A 265 -15.42 35.82 6.28
C ASN A 265 -16.92 35.54 6.42
N LEU A 266 -17.73 36.08 5.50
CA LEU A 266 -19.19 36.03 5.56
C LEU A 266 -19.74 35.17 4.41
N GLU A 267 -20.34 34.03 4.76
CA GLU A 267 -20.98 33.10 3.83
C GLU A 267 -22.49 33.03 4.12
N PHE A 268 -23.19 34.13 3.84
CA PHE A 268 -24.65 34.19 3.97
C PHE A 268 -25.31 34.12 2.60
N ALA A 269 -26.08 33.05 2.38
CA ALA A 269 -26.85 32.86 1.15
C ALA A 269 -28.13 33.70 1.14
N THR A 270 -28.85 33.70 2.26
CA THR A 270 -30.17 34.30 2.35
C THR A 270 -30.24 35.39 3.43
N PRO A 271 -31.16 36.36 3.29
CA PRO A 271 -31.31 37.48 4.23
C PRO A 271 -31.91 37.06 5.58
N LYS A 272 -32.38 35.80 5.70
CA LYS A 272 -32.98 35.22 6.90
C LYS A 272 -32.38 33.85 7.17
N ILE A 273 -31.70 33.69 8.29
CA ILE A 273 -31.07 32.43 8.68
C ILE A 273 -31.62 31.93 10.01
N LYS A 274 -31.41 30.65 10.35
CA LYS A 274 -31.84 30.07 11.64
C LYS A 274 -30.71 30.06 12.67
N TYR A 275 -29.50 29.72 12.26
CA TYR A 275 -28.31 29.71 13.10
C TYR A 275 -27.06 29.91 12.24
N ILE A 276 -25.95 30.22 12.89
CA ILE A 276 -24.64 30.42 12.24
C ILE A 276 -23.77 29.19 12.50
N GLU A 277 -23.28 28.58 11.42
CA GLU A 277 -22.20 27.60 11.49
C GLU A 277 -20.87 28.36 11.46
N VAL A 278 -20.05 28.21 12.51
CA VAL A 278 -18.72 28.82 12.57
C VAL A 278 -17.72 27.82 12.02
N LYS A 279 -17.06 28.17 10.92
CA LYS A 279 -16.01 27.37 10.30
C LYS A 279 -14.64 27.86 10.75
N ILE A 280 -13.75 26.93 11.07
CA ILE A 280 -12.47 27.21 11.73
C ILE A 280 -11.30 26.41 11.15
N GLU A 281 -11.53 25.51 10.19
CA GLU A 281 -10.49 24.61 9.72
C GLU A 281 -9.63 25.30 8.66
N GLY A 282 -8.33 25.35 8.93
CA GLY A 282 -7.33 25.96 8.06
C GLY A 282 -6.53 24.97 7.24
N LEU A 283 -5.71 25.52 6.35
CA LEU A 283 -4.80 24.74 5.51
C LEU A 283 -3.87 23.88 6.37
N ASN A 284 -3.69 22.62 5.99
CA ASN A 284 -2.86 21.64 6.67
C ASN A 284 -3.21 21.43 8.16
N GLY A 285 -4.46 21.68 8.56
CA GLY A 285 -4.92 21.50 9.95
C GLY A 285 -4.59 22.66 10.88
N GLN A 286 -4.21 23.83 10.35
CA GLN A 286 -4.05 25.05 11.13
C GLN A 286 -5.41 25.51 11.69
N LEU A 287 -5.41 26.02 12.92
CA LEU A 287 -6.61 26.50 13.58
C LEU A 287 -6.45 27.96 14.02
N PRO A 288 -7.52 28.76 14.02
CA PRO A 288 -7.52 30.08 14.62
C PRO A 288 -7.31 29.98 16.12
N ASN A 289 -6.83 31.07 16.71
CA ASN A 289 -6.79 31.23 18.14
C ASN A 289 -8.19 30.99 18.75
N LEU A 290 -8.23 30.10 19.74
CA LEU A 290 -9.46 29.71 20.44
C LEU A 290 -10.22 30.91 21.04
N ASP A 291 -9.53 31.98 21.45
CA ASP A 291 -10.14 33.20 21.96
C ASP A 291 -11.06 33.86 20.91
N LEU A 292 -10.66 33.86 19.63
CA LEU A 292 -11.46 34.40 18.53
C LEU A 292 -12.72 33.56 18.32
N VAL A 293 -12.58 32.24 18.30
CA VAL A 293 -13.71 31.31 18.12
C VAL A 293 -14.73 31.46 19.25
N ASN A 294 -14.26 31.49 20.50
CA ASN A 294 -15.10 31.65 21.68
C ASN A 294 -15.79 33.02 21.73
N LEU A 295 -15.08 34.07 21.35
CA LEU A 295 -15.62 35.42 21.23
C LEU A 295 -16.79 35.43 20.24
N VAL A 296 -16.61 34.85 19.06
CA VAL A 296 -17.65 34.77 18.03
C VAL A 296 -18.88 34.02 18.55
N HIS A 297 -18.69 32.83 19.12
CA HIS A 297 -19.81 32.05 19.67
C HIS A 297 -20.60 32.81 20.75
N LYS A 298 -19.91 33.48 21.69
CA LYS A 298 -20.57 34.26 22.76
C LYS A 298 -21.29 35.50 22.21
N LEU A 299 -20.71 36.19 21.24
CA LEU A 299 -21.31 37.39 20.65
C LEU A 299 -22.48 37.06 19.73
N CYS A 300 -22.45 35.96 18.99
CA CYS A 300 -23.62 35.47 18.25
C CYS A 300 -24.80 35.23 19.20
N LEU A 301 -24.54 34.58 20.34
CA LEU A 301 -25.56 34.32 21.35
C LEU A 301 -26.09 35.62 21.99
N LYS A 302 -25.20 36.57 22.31
CA LYS A 302 -25.56 37.91 22.83
C LYS A 302 -26.47 38.66 21.85
N SER A 303 -26.26 38.47 20.54
CA SER A 303 -27.10 39.04 19.46
C SER A 303 -28.40 38.28 19.18
N GLY A 304 -28.71 37.24 19.98
CA GLY A 304 -29.92 36.45 19.82
C GLY A 304 -29.90 35.52 18.60
N ILE A 305 -28.71 35.03 18.23
CA ILE A 305 -28.49 34.08 17.14
C ILE A 305 -27.85 32.81 17.71
N HIS A 306 -28.43 31.66 17.41
CA HIS A 306 -27.83 30.38 17.76
C HIS A 306 -26.62 30.09 16.87
N HIS A 307 -25.65 29.35 17.41
CA HIS A 307 -24.42 29.00 16.71
C HIS A 307 -24.14 27.50 16.81
N SER A 308 -23.34 26.97 15.90
CA SER A 308 -22.85 25.60 15.91
C SER A 308 -21.47 25.49 15.26
N PHE A 309 -20.82 24.34 15.47
CA PHE A 309 -19.58 23.94 14.83
C PHE A 309 -19.71 22.45 14.46
N ARG A 310 -19.50 22.09 13.18
CA ARG A 310 -19.69 20.75 12.61
C ARG A 310 -20.97 20.07 13.10
N ASN A 311 -22.12 20.75 12.98
CA ASN A 311 -23.42 20.27 13.46
C ASN A 311 -23.47 19.94 14.98
N SER A 312 -22.55 20.51 15.77
CA SER A 312 -22.57 20.43 17.24
C SER A 312 -23.49 21.49 17.81
N TYR A 313 -24.65 21.06 18.31
CA TYR A 313 -25.68 21.93 18.86
C TYR A 313 -25.56 22.04 20.39
N SER A 314 -24.52 22.72 20.87
CA SER A 314 -24.23 22.85 22.30
C SER A 314 -25.34 23.51 23.14
N TRP A 315 -26.17 24.33 22.51
CA TRP A 315 -27.34 24.97 23.12
C TRP A 315 -28.53 24.02 23.29
N MET A 316 -28.47 22.79 22.75
CA MET A 316 -29.42 21.73 23.04
C MET A 316 -28.96 20.90 24.24
N ARG A 317 -29.82 20.76 25.24
CA ARG A 317 -29.57 19.87 26.39
C ARG A 317 -29.77 18.41 25.96
N GLY A 318 -28.75 17.56 26.14
CA GLY A 318 -28.91 16.12 25.95
C GLY A 318 -29.91 15.53 26.94
N ARG A 319 -30.57 14.44 26.52
CA ARG A 319 -31.52 13.73 27.37
C ARG A 319 -30.81 12.95 28.46
N ASN A 320 -29.68 12.32 28.12
CA ASN A 320 -28.87 11.48 29.01
C ASN A 320 -27.37 11.82 28.92
N LYS A 321 -26.60 11.44 29.95
CA LYS A 321 -25.13 11.58 29.96
C LYS A 321 -24.45 10.87 28.79
N MET A 322 -25.00 9.73 28.34
CA MET A 322 -24.47 9.00 27.18
C MET A 322 -24.72 9.72 25.86
N ASP A 323 -25.86 10.42 25.72
CA ASP A 323 -26.14 11.22 24.53
C ASP A 323 -25.19 12.42 24.46
N ASP A 324 -24.94 13.06 25.60
CA ASP A 324 -23.95 14.15 25.70
C ASP A 324 -22.55 13.67 25.31
N TRP A 325 -22.11 12.53 25.83
CA TRP A 325 -20.82 11.93 25.49
C TRP A 325 -20.73 11.57 24.00
N MET A 326 -21.76 10.94 23.45
CA MET A 326 -21.79 10.54 22.04
C MET A 326 -21.76 11.76 21.11
N ASN A 327 -22.49 12.82 21.46
CA ASN A 327 -22.46 14.08 20.72
C ASN A 327 -21.06 14.72 20.77
N SER A 328 -20.44 14.75 21.95
CA SER A 328 -19.08 15.30 22.11
C SER A 328 -18.02 14.48 21.39
N PHE A 329 -18.11 13.15 21.45
CA PHE A 329 -17.23 12.25 20.70
C PHE A 329 -17.42 12.44 19.19
N ARG A 330 -18.67 12.52 18.71
CA ARG A 330 -18.98 12.73 17.30
C ARG A 330 -18.44 14.07 16.79
N THR A 331 -18.65 15.17 17.52
CA THR A 331 -18.08 16.48 17.14
C THR A 331 -16.56 16.44 17.06
N MET A 332 -15.90 15.85 18.07
CA MET A 332 -14.45 15.69 18.07
C MET A 332 -13.96 14.81 16.90
N PHE A 333 -14.66 13.70 16.64
CA PHE A 333 -14.32 12.76 15.58
C PHE A 333 -14.53 13.36 14.19
N ASP A 334 -15.63 14.10 13.99
CA ASP A 334 -15.92 14.81 12.75
C ASP A 334 -14.84 15.86 12.47
N MET A 335 -14.41 16.64 13.50
CA MET A 335 -13.28 17.58 13.40
C MET A 335 -11.96 16.89 13.05
N VAL A 336 -11.71 15.69 13.57
CA VAL A 336 -10.51 14.92 13.22
C VAL A 336 -10.58 14.47 11.77
N ILE A 337 -11.72 13.93 11.31
CA ILE A 337 -11.87 13.45 9.92
C ILE A 337 -11.65 14.57 8.91
N THR A 338 -12.22 15.73 9.16
CA THR A 338 -12.22 16.86 8.22
C THR A 338 -10.85 17.51 8.10
N GLN A 339 -10.03 17.43 9.14
CA GLN A 339 -8.66 17.93 9.08
C GLN A 339 -7.67 16.98 8.37
N ILE A 340 -8.06 15.74 8.05
CA ILE A 340 -7.14 14.75 7.44
C ILE A 340 -6.62 15.24 6.08
N ASP A 341 -7.51 15.81 5.26
CA ASP A 341 -7.17 16.26 3.91
C ASP A 341 -6.31 17.54 3.90
N GLY A 342 -6.34 18.30 4.99
CA GLY A 342 -5.64 19.57 5.13
C GLY A 342 -6.24 20.70 4.29
N VAL A 343 -7.47 20.56 3.79
CA VAL A 343 -8.15 21.56 2.98
C VAL A 343 -8.95 22.51 3.88
N PRO A 344 -8.87 23.84 3.67
CA PRO A 344 -9.71 24.80 4.41
C PRO A 344 -11.21 24.60 4.18
N ASP A 345 -12.02 24.69 5.24
CA ASP A 345 -13.49 24.63 5.14
C ASP A 345 -14.14 25.96 4.71
N GLY A 346 -13.35 27.04 4.65
CA GLY A 346 -13.73 28.36 4.13
C GLY A 346 -12.52 29.25 3.85
N ASN A 347 -12.75 30.45 3.31
CA ASN A 347 -11.68 31.39 2.93
C ASN A 347 -10.81 31.85 4.11
N HIS A 348 -11.33 31.80 5.35
CA HIS A 348 -10.54 32.14 6.54
C HIS A 348 -9.28 31.28 6.67
N GLY A 349 -9.32 30.02 6.23
CA GLY A 349 -8.22 29.08 6.45
C GLY A 349 -6.92 29.45 5.75
N LEU A 350 -6.96 30.31 4.73
CA LEU A 350 -5.78 30.83 4.02
C LEU A 350 -5.08 31.96 4.80
N PHE A 351 -5.80 32.66 5.68
CA PHE A 351 -5.22 33.74 6.52
C PHE A 351 -4.24 33.20 7.55
N HIS A 352 -4.45 31.99 8.07
CA HIS A 352 -3.61 31.38 9.10
C HIS A 352 -2.16 31.21 8.65
N ARG A 353 -1.92 30.96 7.36
CA ARG A 353 -0.57 30.88 6.77
C ARG A 353 0.22 32.18 6.91
N PHE A 354 -0.46 33.32 7.00
CA PHE A 354 0.13 34.65 7.18
C PHE A 354 0.15 35.09 8.66
N GLY A 355 -0.20 34.20 9.58
CA GLY A 355 -0.30 34.51 11.01
C GLY A 355 -1.48 35.43 11.35
N ILE A 356 -2.52 35.43 10.51
CA ILE A 356 -3.73 36.22 10.71
C ILE A 356 -4.83 35.32 11.26
N GLU A 357 -5.43 35.71 12.38
CA GLU A 357 -6.53 34.98 12.99
C GLU A 357 -7.84 35.26 12.25
N ALA A 358 -8.50 34.21 11.78
CA ALA A 358 -9.69 34.35 10.95
C ALA A 358 -10.72 33.24 11.17
N VAL A 359 -12.00 33.56 10.99
CA VAL A 359 -13.10 32.59 11.03
C VAL A 359 -14.14 32.91 9.96
N THR A 360 -14.83 31.88 9.46
CA THR A 360 -15.97 32.06 8.54
C THR A 360 -17.28 31.87 9.27
N LEU A 361 -18.24 32.77 9.02
CA LEU A 361 -19.61 32.68 9.49
C LEU A 361 -20.51 32.25 8.34
N GLU A 362 -21.00 31.02 8.38
CA GLU A 362 -21.94 30.49 7.38
C GLU A 362 -23.38 30.53 7.90
N GLY A 363 -24.31 31.02 7.09
CA GLY A 363 -25.73 31.03 7.42
C GLY A 363 -26.44 29.74 7.07
N ARG A 364 -27.06 29.08 8.07
CA ARG A 364 -27.82 27.83 7.87
C ARG A 364 -29.33 28.03 7.95
N GLU A 365 -30.05 27.28 7.12
CA GLU A 365 -31.51 27.28 7.05
C GLU A 365 -32.11 26.00 7.65
N ALA A 366 -33.41 25.99 7.91
CA ALA A 366 -34.09 24.83 8.49
C ALA A 366 -34.17 23.60 7.56
N ASN A 367 -34.17 23.84 6.24
CA ASN A 367 -34.33 22.81 5.22
C ASN A 367 -32.98 22.37 4.62
N ASP A 368 -31.85 22.74 5.25
CA ASP A 368 -30.52 22.46 4.72
C ASP A 368 -30.14 20.97 4.86
N PRO A 369 -29.98 20.20 3.76
CA PRO A 369 -29.69 18.76 3.83
C PRO A 369 -28.30 18.45 4.41
N ALA A 370 -27.35 19.38 4.36
CA ALA A 370 -25.97 19.17 4.83
C ALA A 370 -25.80 19.17 6.37
N GLY A 371 -26.88 19.43 7.11
CA GLY A 371 -26.84 19.49 8.57
C GLY A 371 -28.12 20.05 9.14
N THR A 372 -29.19 19.26 9.20
CA THR A 372 -30.45 19.72 9.83
C THR A 372 -30.37 19.60 11.34
N ALA A 373 -30.56 20.72 12.04
CA ALA A 373 -30.73 20.68 13.49
C ALA A 373 -32.06 19.96 13.83
N PRO A 374 -32.08 19.02 14.81
CA PRO A 374 -33.28 18.26 15.19
C PRO A 374 -34.52 19.11 15.58
N ARG A 375 -34.34 20.39 15.89
CA ARG A 375 -35.41 21.36 16.20
C ARG A 375 -35.29 22.67 15.42
N ALA A 376 -34.80 22.62 14.18
CA ALA A 376 -34.58 23.82 13.37
C ALA A 376 -35.86 24.68 13.17
N GLN A 377 -37.03 24.04 13.14
CA GLN A 377 -38.32 24.72 12.98
C GLN A 377 -38.70 25.61 14.18
N ALA A 378 -38.26 25.27 15.40
CA ALA A 378 -38.57 26.00 16.62
C ALA A 378 -37.66 27.22 16.87
N LEU A 379 -36.56 27.37 16.12
CA LEU A 379 -35.61 28.48 16.27
C LEU A 379 -36.17 29.79 15.68
N SER A 380 -35.93 30.90 16.36
CA SER A 380 -36.24 32.23 15.82
C SER A 380 -35.33 32.56 14.64
N THR A 381 -35.87 33.14 13.57
CA THR A 381 -35.07 33.57 12.41
C THR A 381 -34.27 34.83 12.72
N ALA A 382 -32.98 34.84 12.41
CA ALA A 382 -32.13 36.03 12.42
C ALA A 382 -32.22 36.75 11.08
N ASN A 383 -32.54 38.05 11.11
CA ASN A 383 -32.54 38.96 9.96
C ASN A 383 -31.21 39.73 9.86
N PHE A 384 -31.04 40.54 8.81
CA PHE A 384 -29.86 41.41 8.65
C PHE A 384 -29.57 42.32 9.84
N TYR A 385 -30.59 42.76 10.60
CA TYR A 385 -30.35 43.52 11.83
C TYR A 385 -29.54 42.72 12.85
N ARG A 386 -30.01 41.51 13.22
CA ARG A 386 -29.29 40.66 14.18
C ARG A 386 -27.90 40.27 13.67
N LEU A 387 -27.78 39.97 12.37
CA LEU A 387 -26.49 39.65 11.75
C LEU A 387 -25.50 40.81 11.79
N GLY A 388 -25.98 42.02 11.49
CA GLY A 388 -25.15 43.24 11.55
C GLY A 388 -24.76 43.60 12.98
N VAL A 389 -25.66 43.39 13.96
CA VAL A 389 -25.35 43.56 15.39
C VAL A 389 -24.29 42.55 15.84
N ALA A 390 -24.37 41.28 15.41
CA ALA A 390 -23.33 40.29 15.68
C ALA A 390 -21.98 40.68 15.05
N LEU A 391 -21.99 41.11 13.79
CA LEU A 391 -20.79 41.57 13.09
C LEU A 391 -20.17 42.80 13.75
N GLU A 392 -20.98 43.79 14.13
CA GLU A 392 -20.57 44.97 14.89
C GLU A 392 -19.89 44.57 16.20
N SER A 393 -20.56 43.71 16.98
CA SER A 393 -20.05 43.21 18.26
C SER A 393 -18.66 42.58 18.11
N ILE A 394 -18.48 41.72 17.10
CA ILE A 394 -17.22 41.02 16.83
C ILE A 394 -16.13 42.02 16.43
N LEU A 395 -16.42 42.89 15.45
CA LEU A 395 -15.45 43.86 14.94
C LEU A 395 -15.09 44.92 15.99
N ARG A 396 -16.02 45.30 16.87
CA ARG A 396 -15.74 46.20 18.01
C ARG A 396 -14.76 45.57 19.00
N SER A 397 -14.95 44.29 19.31
CA SER A 397 -14.07 43.54 20.20
C SER A 397 -12.66 43.39 19.58
N LEU A 398 -12.58 43.06 18.29
CA LEU A 398 -11.31 43.01 17.54
C LEU A 398 -10.63 44.38 17.41
N ASN A 399 -11.41 45.45 17.29
CA ASN A 399 -10.89 46.81 17.26
C ASN A 399 -10.25 47.20 18.61
N ASN A 400 -10.79 46.70 19.72
CA ASN A 400 -10.28 46.96 21.07
C ASN A 400 -9.02 46.15 21.42
N LEU A 401 -8.66 45.15 20.61
CA LEU A 401 -7.46 44.35 20.80
C LEU A 401 -6.20 45.23 20.74
N LEU A 402 -5.53 45.48 21.88
CA LEU A 402 -4.35 46.35 21.96
C LEU A 402 -3.02 45.62 21.71
N GLU A 403 -2.97 44.31 21.96
CA GLU A 403 -1.82 43.42 21.74
C GLU A 403 -2.28 42.19 20.92
N ARG A 404 -1.36 41.33 20.49
CA ARG A 404 -1.75 40.02 19.91
C ARG A 404 -2.56 39.21 20.94
N PHE A 405 -3.44 38.30 20.48
CA PHE A 405 -4.27 37.46 21.36
C PHE A 405 -3.45 36.84 22.51
N HIS A 406 -3.89 37.09 23.77
CA HIS A 406 -3.07 36.93 24.98
C HIS A 406 -2.83 35.46 25.42
N GLN A 407 -3.55 34.47 24.88
CA GLN A 407 -3.37 33.05 25.18
C GLN A 407 -3.30 32.23 23.88
N SER A 408 -2.17 31.54 23.66
CA SER A 408 -1.80 30.89 22.40
C SER A 408 -2.32 29.45 22.28
N TYR A 409 -3.62 29.21 22.49
CA TYR A 409 -4.19 27.89 22.20
C TYR A 409 -4.47 27.74 20.70
N PHE A 410 -3.44 27.35 19.96
CA PHE A 410 -3.52 26.98 18.54
C PHE A 410 -3.76 25.48 18.32
N PHE A 411 -3.60 24.69 19.38
CA PHE A 411 -3.66 23.23 19.36
C PHE A 411 -4.76 22.73 20.29
N TYR A 412 -5.97 22.59 19.74
CA TYR A 412 -7.15 22.13 20.46
C TYR A 412 -8.07 21.29 19.57
N LEU A 413 -8.89 20.45 20.20
CA LEU A 413 -10.04 19.81 19.56
C LEU A 413 -11.32 20.29 20.24
N LEU A 414 -12.35 20.62 19.47
CA LEU A 414 -13.65 21.01 20.02
C LEU A 414 -14.52 19.78 20.25
N ALA A 415 -14.85 19.52 21.52
CA ALA A 415 -15.86 18.53 21.90
C ALA A 415 -17.28 19.13 21.86
N ALA A 416 -17.39 20.45 21.97
CA ALA A 416 -18.60 21.24 21.77
C ALA A 416 -18.20 22.70 21.53
N THR A 417 -19.12 23.57 21.12
CA THR A 417 -18.82 25.00 20.93
C THR A 417 -18.40 25.73 22.22
N HIS A 418 -18.64 25.12 23.39
CA HIS A 418 -18.27 25.66 24.71
C HIS A 418 -17.25 24.78 25.45
N ARG A 419 -16.74 23.72 24.81
CA ARG A 419 -15.77 22.80 25.43
C ARG A 419 -14.67 22.37 24.47
N PHE A 420 -13.44 22.43 24.95
CA PHE A 420 -12.26 22.07 24.17
C PHE A 420 -11.37 21.07 24.91
N ILE A 421 -10.58 20.34 24.13
CA ILE A 421 -9.56 19.40 24.59
C ILE A 421 -8.21 19.98 24.19
N SER A 422 -7.32 20.13 25.17
CA SER A 422 -5.99 20.70 24.95
C SER A 422 -5.02 19.68 24.34
N ILE A 423 -3.94 20.15 23.70
CA ILE A 423 -2.87 19.29 23.19
C ILE A 423 -2.31 18.31 24.22
N GLY A 424 -2.21 18.72 25.49
CA GLY A 424 -1.74 17.83 26.56
C GLY A 424 -2.66 16.63 26.83
N GLN A 425 -3.93 16.72 26.47
CA GLN A 425 -4.92 15.66 26.66
C GLN A 425 -5.05 14.74 25.45
N TYR A 426 -5.03 15.26 24.22
CA TYR A 426 -5.19 14.42 23.03
C TYR A 426 -3.87 13.84 22.50
N MET A 427 -2.74 14.53 22.63
CA MET A 427 -1.44 14.06 22.12
C MET A 427 -0.97 12.71 22.71
N PRO A 428 -1.27 12.35 23.98
CA PRO A 428 -0.96 11.04 24.53
C PRO A 428 -1.46 9.84 23.71
N SER A 429 -2.60 9.94 23.00
CA SER A 429 -3.07 8.82 22.17
C SER A 429 -2.10 8.53 21.02
N LEU A 430 -1.65 9.57 20.31
CA LEU A 430 -0.64 9.45 19.25
C LEU A 430 0.71 8.99 19.81
N CYS A 431 1.13 9.54 20.95
CA CYS A 431 2.38 9.16 21.60
C CYS A 431 2.39 7.68 22.00
N LEU A 432 1.27 7.13 22.50
CA LEU A 432 1.15 5.71 22.85
C LEU A 432 1.31 4.79 21.62
N LEU A 433 0.76 5.17 20.46
CA LEU A 433 0.95 4.44 19.20
C LEU A 433 2.43 4.45 18.77
N CYS A 434 3.07 5.62 18.85
CA CYS A 434 4.48 5.80 18.53
C CYS A 434 5.40 5.01 19.46
N VAL A 435 5.13 5.04 20.77
CA VAL A 435 5.84 4.27 21.78
C VAL A 435 5.72 2.77 21.52
N ALA A 436 4.58 2.26 21.05
CA ALA A 436 4.43 0.85 20.69
C ALA A 436 5.42 0.44 19.59
N MET A 437 5.59 1.27 18.55
CA MET A 437 6.55 1.04 17.47
C MET A 437 8.01 1.14 17.96
N LEU A 438 8.32 2.11 18.82
CA LEU A 438 9.66 2.29 19.40
C LEU A 438 10.05 1.15 20.36
N ILE A 439 9.12 0.67 21.19
CA ILE A 439 9.33 -0.51 22.05
C ILE A 439 9.63 -1.74 21.19
N ARG A 440 8.93 -1.89 20.06
CA ARG A 440 9.19 -2.97 19.10
C ARG A 440 10.57 -2.85 18.47
N ALA A 441 10.97 -1.65 18.05
CA ALA A 441 12.31 -1.37 17.51
C ALA A 441 13.40 -1.68 18.55
N LEU A 442 13.21 -1.26 19.81
CA LEU A 442 14.13 -1.54 20.92
C LEU A 442 14.23 -3.05 21.20
N SER A 443 13.12 -3.78 21.18
CA SER A 443 13.12 -5.23 21.36
C SER A 443 13.86 -5.95 20.24
N LEU A 444 13.76 -5.48 19.00
CA LEU A 444 14.51 -6.03 17.87
C LEU A 444 16.00 -5.74 18.01
N TRP A 445 16.37 -4.50 18.38
CA TRP A 445 17.76 -4.09 18.61
C TRP A 445 18.45 -4.94 19.69
N VAL A 446 17.80 -5.09 20.84
CA VAL A 446 18.31 -5.88 21.96
C VAL A 446 18.44 -7.38 21.60
N SER A 447 17.56 -7.88 20.72
CA SER A 447 17.66 -9.27 20.25
C SER A 447 18.89 -9.50 19.36
N ILE A 448 19.27 -8.51 18.54
CA ILE A 448 20.48 -8.56 17.71
C ILE A 448 21.74 -8.58 18.58
N GLN A 449 21.78 -7.81 19.68
CA GLN A 449 22.95 -7.74 20.56
C GLN A 449 23.21 -9.05 21.33
N GLN A 450 22.16 -9.73 21.82
CA GLN A 450 22.33 -10.98 22.61
C GLN A 450 22.82 -12.17 21.79
N ASP A 451 22.41 -12.29 20.52
CA ASP A 451 22.87 -13.38 19.66
C ASP A 451 24.38 -13.27 19.37
N GLY A 452 24.95 -12.05 19.44
CA GLY A 452 26.39 -11.81 19.36
C GLY A 452 27.17 -12.21 20.61
N ASP A 453 26.62 -11.97 21.81
CA ASP A 453 27.29 -12.25 23.09
C ASP A 453 27.26 -13.73 23.50
N GLU A 454 26.22 -14.49 23.13
CA GLU A 454 26.20 -15.95 23.36
C GLU A 454 27.22 -16.71 22.50
N GLU A 455 27.59 -16.20 21.32
CA GLU A 455 28.61 -16.79 20.44
C GLU A 455 30.04 -16.60 21.03
N THR A 456 30.31 -15.44 21.65
CA THR A 456 31.59 -15.12 22.32
C THR A 456 31.76 -15.90 23.63
N ASP A 457 30.71 -16.04 24.45
CA ASP A 457 30.79 -16.82 25.71
C ASP A 457 30.94 -18.33 25.46
N LYS A 458 30.25 -18.88 24.44
CA LYS A 458 30.41 -20.29 24.04
C LYS A 458 31.79 -20.59 23.44
N THR A 459 32.47 -19.60 22.87
CA THR A 459 33.85 -19.75 22.38
C THR A 459 34.89 -19.54 23.48
N ALA A 460 34.65 -18.65 24.45
CA ALA A 460 35.48 -18.49 25.64
C ALA A 460 35.44 -19.74 26.54
N SER A 461 34.24 -20.24 26.87
CA SER A 461 34.04 -21.47 27.66
C SER A 461 34.66 -22.71 27.01
N LYS A 462 34.61 -22.84 25.68
CA LYS A 462 35.30 -23.92 24.95
C LYS A 462 36.82 -23.80 24.97
N LYS A 463 37.39 -22.60 25.04
CA LYS A 463 38.84 -22.39 25.20
C LYS A 463 39.30 -22.74 26.62
N THR A 464 38.52 -22.40 27.64
CA THR A 464 38.81 -22.73 29.05
C THR A 464 38.70 -24.23 29.32
N ASN A 465 37.72 -24.93 28.74
CA ASN A 465 37.60 -26.38 28.84
C ASN A 465 38.69 -27.14 28.05
N LYS A 466 39.15 -26.62 26.90
CA LYS A 466 40.31 -27.19 26.19
C LYS A 466 41.62 -26.98 26.95
N GLN A 467 41.78 -25.89 27.69
CA GLN A 467 42.97 -25.66 28.54
C GLN A 467 42.98 -26.50 29.83
N LYS A 468 41.81 -26.85 30.38
CA LYS A 468 41.72 -27.79 31.51
C LYS A 468 41.96 -29.25 31.06
N GLN A 469 41.40 -29.67 29.92
CA GLN A 469 41.64 -31.01 29.38
C GLN A 469 43.07 -31.26 28.87
N ASN A 470 43.79 -30.21 28.47
CA ASN A 470 45.21 -30.34 28.08
C ASN A 470 46.18 -30.25 29.26
N LYS A 471 45.75 -29.88 30.48
CA LYS A 471 46.62 -29.86 31.68
C LYS A 471 46.59 -31.16 32.49
N GLU A 472 45.61 -32.03 32.26
CA GLU A 472 45.50 -33.34 32.93
C GLU A 472 46.09 -34.50 32.11
N LYS A 473 46.68 -34.22 30.93
CA LYS A 473 47.22 -35.27 30.03
C LYS A 473 48.74 -35.29 29.84
N ASP A 474 49.48 -34.36 30.44
CA ASP A 474 50.95 -34.21 30.26
C ASP A 474 51.74 -34.36 31.57
N SER A 475 51.36 -35.30 32.43
CA SER A 475 52.22 -35.73 33.54
C SER A 475 52.29 -37.24 33.59
N ASP A 476 53.10 -37.83 32.70
CA ASP A 476 53.90 -39.02 33.01
C ASP A 476 54.87 -39.30 31.85
N THR A 477 56.05 -39.80 32.22
CA THR A 477 57.18 -40.33 31.43
C THR A 477 58.26 -39.38 30.86
N GLU A 478 59.49 -39.75 31.22
CA GLU A 478 60.77 -39.04 31.15
C GLU A 478 61.63 -39.44 29.92
N LEU A 479 62.40 -38.46 29.39
CA LEU A 479 63.80 -38.54 28.86
C LEU A 479 64.10 -39.38 27.57
N PRO A 480 65.25 -39.17 26.87
CA PRO A 480 65.41 -38.18 25.79
C PRO A 480 66.08 -38.74 24.50
N GLY A 481 66.10 -37.94 23.42
CA GLY A 481 66.94 -38.21 22.23
C GLY A 481 66.62 -37.33 21.02
N ASP A 482 67.38 -36.23 20.89
CA ASP A 482 68.02 -35.62 19.69
C ASP A 482 67.61 -36.19 18.31
N ASP A 483 67.49 -35.45 17.20
CA ASP A 483 67.92 -34.11 16.79
C ASP A 483 67.20 -33.83 15.45
N GLU A 484 66.76 -32.59 15.20
CA GLU A 484 67.04 -31.84 13.95
C GLU A 484 66.20 -30.53 13.84
N ILE A 485 66.90 -29.44 14.18
CA ILE A 485 67.00 -28.16 13.47
C ILE A 485 65.72 -27.32 13.22
N LYS A 486 65.51 -26.40 14.18
CA LYS A 486 65.38 -24.93 14.03
C LYS A 486 64.78 -24.38 12.73
N GLU A 487 63.63 -23.71 12.83
CA GLU A 487 63.49 -22.35 12.28
C GLU A 487 62.56 -21.44 13.14
N VAL A 488 63.22 -20.48 13.78
CA VAL A 488 62.84 -19.07 14.02
C VAL A 488 61.38 -18.75 14.39
N LYS A 489 61.16 -18.63 15.71
CA LYS A 489 60.20 -17.71 16.31
C LYS A 489 60.47 -16.27 15.84
N LYS A 490 59.68 -15.76 14.89
CA LYS A 490 59.46 -14.32 14.72
C LYS A 490 58.12 -13.95 15.33
N VAL A 491 58.21 -13.30 16.48
CA VAL A 491 57.14 -12.55 17.14
C VAL A 491 56.49 -11.60 16.13
N ARG A 492 55.33 -11.98 15.59
CA ARG A 492 54.42 -11.04 14.94
C ARG A 492 53.49 -10.52 16.03
N LYS A 493 53.72 -9.26 16.42
CA LYS A 493 52.84 -8.43 17.25
C LYS A 493 51.37 -8.72 16.94
N PRO A 494 50.45 -8.72 17.93
CA PRO A 494 49.03 -8.79 17.64
C PRO A 494 48.70 -7.58 16.76
N LYS A 495 48.45 -7.83 15.47
CA LYS A 495 47.84 -6.81 14.62
C LYS A 495 46.47 -6.55 15.25
N LYS A 496 46.32 -5.33 15.79
CA LYS A 496 45.03 -4.63 15.85
C LYS A 496 44.32 -4.82 14.52
N ALA A 497 43.51 -5.86 14.42
CA ALA A 497 42.65 -6.16 13.28
C ALA A 497 41.38 -6.89 13.76
N ALA A 498 40.99 -6.63 15.02
CA ALA A 498 39.80 -7.19 15.65
C ALA A 498 38.75 -6.10 15.98
N LYS A 499 38.79 -4.95 15.29
CA LYS A 499 37.80 -3.87 15.43
C LYS A 499 37.11 -3.42 14.14
N ASP A 500 37.58 -3.85 12.96
CA ASP A 500 37.04 -3.39 11.67
C ASP A 500 36.14 -4.42 10.94
N ASP A 501 36.02 -5.63 11.49
CA ASP A 501 35.33 -6.76 10.86
C ASP A 501 33.83 -6.86 11.23
N LEU A 502 33.35 -5.90 12.04
CA LEU A 502 31.94 -5.62 12.35
C LEU A 502 31.50 -4.34 11.61
N SER A 503 32.03 -4.08 10.41
CA SER A 503 31.46 -3.06 9.54
C SER A 503 30.12 -3.59 9.01
N MET A 504 29.07 -3.47 9.83
CA MET A 504 27.70 -3.36 9.33
C MET A 504 27.79 -2.39 8.16
N SER A 505 27.40 -2.81 6.96
CA SER A 505 27.43 -1.91 5.82
C SER A 505 26.24 -0.95 5.94
N VAL A 506 26.32 -0.04 6.91
CA VAL A 506 25.44 1.12 7.09
C VAL A 506 25.33 1.89 5.78
N VAL A 507 26.42 1.92 5.01
CA VAL A 507 26.48 2.50 3.66
C VAL A 507 25.49 1.83 2.71
N ASN A 508 25.39 0.50 2.68
CA ASN A 508 24.46 -0.21 1.79
C ASN A 508 23.01 -0.12 2.25
N ILE A 509 22.76 -0.18 3.56
CA ILE A 509 21.43 0.02 4.15
C ILE A 509 20.96 1.44 3.86
N GLY A 510 21.81 2.43 4.11
CA GLY A 510 21.58 3.83 3.80
C GLY A 510 21.37 4.08 2.30
N ALA A 511 22.10 3.39 1.42
CA ALA A 511 21.92 3.51 -0.03
C ALA A 511 20.56 2.97 -0.52
N ASN A 512 20.09 1.82 0.01
CA ASN A 512 18.76 1.31 -0.31
C ASN A 512 17.66 2.24 0.23
N TYR A 513 17.81 2.71 1.48
CA TYR A 513 16.90 3.68 2.08
C TYR A 513 16.81 4.94 1.23
N LEU A 514 17.97 5.53 0.90
CA LEU A 514 18.08 6.71 0.06
C LEU A 514 17.44 6.48 -1.31
N LEU A 515 17.68 5.35 -1.96
CA LEU A 515 17.10 5.03 -3.26
C LEU A 515 15.57 4.93 -3.18
N VAL A 516 15.02 4.29 -2.15
CA VAL A 516 13.57 4.17 -1.98
C VAL A 516 12.92 5.54 -1.74
N HIS A 517 13.56 6.43 -0.97
CA HIS A 517 13.10 7.82 -0.84
C HIS A 517 13.27 8.64 -2.12
N LEU A 518 14.35 8.43 -2.89
CA LEU A 518 14.53 9.05 -4.21
C LEU A 518 13.44 8.61 -5.19
N ILE A 519 12.97 7.36 -5.10
CA ILE A 519 11.82 6.88 -5.87
C ILE A 519 10.53 7.57 -5.43
N GLY A 520 10.23 7.62 -4.12
CA GLY A 520 9.04 8.34 -3.64
C GLY A 520 9.06 9.81 -4.05
N TYR A 521 10.25 10.41 -4.02
CA TYR A 521 10.51 11.74 -4.54
C TYR A 521 10.27 11.85 -6.05
N ALA A 522 10.71 10.88 -6.85
CA ALA A 522 10.44 10.86 -8.29
C ALA A 522 8.94 10.74 -8.59
N VAL A 523 8.21 9.92 -7.82
CA VAL A 523 6.74 9.78 -7.94
C VAL A 523 6.02 11.08 -7.60
N MET A 524 6.48 11.83 -6.59
CA MET A 524 5.93 13.16 -6.28
C MET A 524 5.97 14.12 -7.48
N ASN A 525 6.97 14.00 -8.34
CA ASN A 525 7.19 14.92 -9.46
C ASN A 525 6.65 14.40 -10.82
N CYS A 526 6.17 13.15 -10.88
CA CYS A 526 5.72 12.55 -12.14
C CYS A 526 4.38 13.07 -12.70
N PRO A 527 3.44 13.71 -11.96
CA PRO A 527 2.16 14.16 -12.54
C PRO A 527 2.28 15.03 -13.81
N LEU A 528 3.27 15.92 -13.87
CA LEU A 528 3.51 16.76 -15.04
C LEU A 528 3.96 15.94 -16.26
N ILE A 529 4.85 14.96 -16.03
CA ILE A 529 5.35 14.06 -17.08
C ILE A 529 4.20 13.18 -17.58
N LEU A 530 3.42 12.59 -16.67
CA LEU A 530 2.27 11.75 -17.02
C LEU A 530 1.21 12.54 -17.79
N THR A 531 1.00 13.80 -17.45
CA THR A 531 0.11 14.70 -18.19
C THR A 531 0.61 14.92 -19.62
N GLN A 532 1.89 15.23 -19.82
CA GLN A 532 2.47 15.43 -21.14
C GLN A 532 2.44 14.16 -22.00
N ILE A 533 2.75 13.00 -21.40
CA ILE A 533 2.68 11.70 -22.07
C ILE A 533 1.24 11.39 -22.51
N GLY A 534 0.27 11.56 -21.60
CA GLY A 534 -1.14 11.32 -21.87
C GLY A 534 -1.71 12.23 -22.94
N ALA A 535 -1.34 13.52 -22.91
CA ALA A 535 -1.72 14.50 -23.92
C ALA A 535 -1.11 14.17 -25.30
N HIS A 536 0.19 13.92 -25.36
CA HIS A 536 0.89 13.78 -26.64
C HIS A 536 0.64 12.43 -27.33
N TYR A 537 0.57 11.34 -26.57
CA TYR A 537 0.47 9.99 -27.14
C TYR A 537 -0.96 9.43 -27.15
N TYR A 538 -1.82 9.86 -26.23
CA TYR A 538 -3.12 9.23 -26.00
C TYR A 538 -4.33 10.18 -26.13
N ASP A 539 -4.10 11.48 -26.34
CA ASP A 539 -5.13 12.52 -26.42
C ASP A 539 -6.16 12.42 -25.27
N LYS A 540 -5.65 12.21 -24.05
CA LYS A 540 -6.46 12.10 -22.83
C LYS A 540 -6.35 13.35 -21.96
N PRO A 541 -7.41 13.69 -21.20
CA PRO A 541 -7.32 14.77 -20.23
C PRO A 541 -6.30 14.42 -19.15
N SER A 542 -5.75 15.46 -18.52
CA SER A 542 -4.68 15.35 -17.53
C SER A 542 -5.08 14.46 -16.34
N GLU A 543 -6.34 14.54 -15.91
CA GLU A 543 -6.89 13.77 -14.80
C GLU A 543 -6.77 12.26 -15.00
N VAL A 544 -7.22 11.79 -16.17
CA VAL A 544 -7.17 10.38 -16.58
C VAL A 544 -5.72 9.94 -16.72
N SER A 545 -4.88 10.78 -17.32
CA SER A 545 -3.50 10.46 -17.65
C SER A 545 -2.64 10.29 -16.39
N VAL A 546 -2.80 11.19 -15.42
CA VAL A 546 -2.09 11.13 -14.15
C VAL A 546 -2.59 9.96 -13.29
N PHE A 547 -3.90 9.74 -13.19
CA PHE A 547 -4.44 8.66 -12.37
C PHE A 547 -3.99 7.28 -12.86
N TYR A 548 -4.20 6.96 -14.13
CA TYR A 548 -3.78 5.67 -14.68
C TYR A 548 -2.26 5.54 -14.79
N GLY A 549 -1.54 6.63 -15.03
CA GLY A 549 -0.08 6.66 -14.98
C GLY A 549 0.48 6.34 -13.60
N LEU A 550 -0.11 6.90 -12.53
CA LEU A 550 0.26 6.60 -11.14
C LEU A 550 -0.08 5.16 -10.74
N ILE A 551 -1.18 4.59 -11.26
CA ILE A 551 -1.49 3.16 -11.11
C ILE A 551 -0.40 2.31 -11.76
N ALA A 552 -0.02 2.61 -13.01
CA ALA A 552 1.02 1.89 -13.73
C ALA A 552 2.37 1.94 -13.00
N VAL A 553 2.77 3.11 -12.51
CA VAL A 553 3.97 3.29 -11.70
C VAL A 553 3.88 2.50 -10.39
N SER A 554 2.74 2.51 -9.71
CA SER A 554 2.55 1.76 -8.45
C SER A 554 2.63 0.25 -8.66
N VAL A 555 2.07 -0.28 -9.75
CA VAL A 555 2.18 -1.70 -10.13
C VAL A 555 3.63 -2.05 -10.44
N LEU A 556 4.32 -1.21 -11.22
CA LEU A 556 5.73 -1.39 -11.55
C LEU A 556 6.61 -1.41 -10.28
N LEU A 557 6.38 -0.48 -9.36
CA LEU A 557 7.09 -0.42 -8.08
C LEU A 557 6.81 -1.65 -7.23
N THR A 558 5.57 -2.15 -7.20
CA THR A 558 5.22 -3.40 -6.51
C THR A 558 6.02 -4.59 -7.09
N ILE A 559 6.29 -4.61 -8.39
CA ILE A 559 7.05 -5.72 -9.02
C ILE A 559 8.57 -5.56 -8.82
N ILE A 560 9.11 -4.36 -9.02
CA ILE A 560 10.57 -4.11 -9.04
C ILE A 560 11.16 -4.02 -7.64
N THR A 561 10.42 -3.42 -6.70
CA THR A 561 10.99 -3.02 -5.41
C THR A 561 11.58 -4.17 -4.57
N PRO A 562 11.04 -5.41 -4.54
CA PRO A 562 11.67 -6.54 -3.84
C PRO A 562 13.10 -6.87 -4.33
N PHE A 563 13.48 -6.39 -5.51
CA PHE A 563 14.77 -6.65 -6.14
C PHE A 563 15.77 -5.48 -6.01
N MET A 564 15.30 -4.27 -5.65
CA MET A 564 16.15 -3.08 -5.52
C MET A 564 17.35 -3.24 -4.58
N PRO A 565 17.25 -3.89 -3.41
CA PRO A 565 18.41 -4.06 -2.51
C PRO A 565 19.55 -4.88 -3.14
N ARG A 566 19.26 -5.67 -4.19
CA ARG A 566 20.24 -6.46 -4.94
C ARG A 566 20.93 -5.65 -6.05
N LEU A 567 20.32 -4.57 -6.53
CA LEU A 567 20.87 -3.73 -7.60
C LEU A 567 22.05 -2.87 -7.09
N LEU A 568 21.96 -2.43 -5.83
CA LEU A 568 22.95 -1.56 -5.18
C LEU A 568 24.07 -2.32 -4.44
N ARG A 569 24.02 -3.66 -4.39
CA ARG A 569 24.91 -4.48 -3.54
C ARG A 569 25.37 -5.78 -4.19
N LYS A 570 26.65 -6.13 -3.98
CA LYS A 570 27.17 -7.50 -4.16
C LYS A 570 26.96 -8.33 -2.88
N GLY A 571 25.85 -9.08 -2.77
CA GLY A 571 25.58 -10.01 -1.65
C GLY A 571 24.12 -10.00 -1.15
N ARG A 572 23.70 -11.03 -0.39
CA ARG A 572 22.35 -11.09 0.22
C ARG A 572 22.28 -10.27 1.52
N ILE A 573 21.11 -9.68 1.77
CA ILE A 573 20.77 -8.99 3.03
C ILE A 573 20.79 -10.00 4.17
N THR A 574 21.59 -9.76 5.20
CA THR A 574 21.65 -10.61 6.40
C THR A 574 20.40 -10.40 7.26
N TYR A 575 20.07 -11.35 8.14
CA TYR A 575 18.99 -11.19 9.11
C TYR A 575 19.20 -9.96 10.01
N GLU A 576 20.45 -9.71 10.41
CA GLU A 576 20.83 -8.53 11.20
C GLU A 576 20.59 -7.24 10.42
N GLU A 577 20.96 -7.19 9.13
CA GLU A 577 20.73 -6.02 8.27
C GLU A 577 19.24 -5.81 7.97
N LEU A 578 18.46 -6.88 7.74
CA LEU A 578 17.01 -6.78 7.52
C LEU A 578 16.27 -6.38 8.81
N SER A 579 16.74 -6.86 9.95
CA SER A 579 16.25 -6.45 11.27
C SER A 579 16.62 -5.00 11.55
N LEU A 580 17.81 -4.55 11.12
CA LEU A 580 18.23 -3.15 11.21
C LEU A 580 17.40 -2.24 10.29
N VAL A 581 17.11 -2.68 9.06
CA VAL A 581 16.17 -2.00 8.14
C VAL A 581 14.79 -1.90 8.80
N ASN A 582 14.29 -2.97 9.43
CA ASN A 582 13.02 -2.94 10.14
C ASN A 582 13.04 -2.02 11.38
N ILE A 583 14.17 -1.96 12.11
CA ILE A 583 14.35 -1.02 13.23
C ILE A 583 14.33 0.42 12.73
N LEU A 584 15.08 0.73 11.67
CA LEU A 584 15.11 2.05 11.05
C LEU A 584 13.73 2.46 10.53
N LEU A 585 13.01 1.53 9.89
CA LEU A 585 11.64 1.73 9.41
C LEU A 585 10.67 2.06 10.56
N LEU A 586 10.73 1.32 11.67
CA LEU A 586 9.88 1.56 12.85
C LEU A 586 10.18 2.91 13.52
N ILE A 587 11.46 3.29 13.57
CA ILE A 587 11.88 4.60 14.08
C ILE A 587 11.40 5.70 13.14
N GLU A 588 11.63 5.56 11.83
CA GLU A 588 11.18 6.53 10.83
C GLU A 588 9.67 6.72 10.90
N LEU A 589 8.88 5.65 10.80
CA LEU A 589 7.43 5.71 10.85
C LEU A 589 6.94 6.38 12.14
N SER A 590 7.54 6.05 13.29
CA SER A 590 7.20 6.71 14.56
C SER A 590 7.55 8.20 14.56
N THR A 591 8.70 8.59 14.03
CA THR A 591 9.11 10.00 13.97
C THR A 591 8.27 10.80 12.99
N VAL A 592 7.89 10.21 11.85
CA VAL A 592 6.99 10.81 10.86
C VAL A 592 5.62 11.00 11.48
N CYS A 593 5.04 9.99 12.14
CA CYS A 593 3.73 10.12 12.79
C CYS A 593 3.71 11.24 13.85
N LEU A 594 4.76 11.35 14.67
CA LEU A 594 4.89 12.45 15.65
C LEU A 594 5.07 13.81 14.96
N SER A 595 5.91 13.90 13.94
CA SER A 595 6.20 15.17 13.24
C SER A 595 4.98 15.67 12.50
N VAL A 596 4.30 14.78 11.78
CA VAL A 596 3.03 15.08 11.11
C VAL A 596 1.98 15.45 12.16
N GLY A 597 1.88 14.70 13.26
CA GLY A 597 0.91 14.94 14.33
C GLY A 597 1.10 16.27 15.08
N MET A 598 2.31 16.82 15.14
CA MET A 598 2.55 18.16 15.73
C MET A 598 2.02 19.29 14.85
N HIS A 599 1.91 19.07 13.53
CA HIS A 599 1.40 20.06 12.58
C HIS A 599 -0.09 19.82 12.27
N ASN A 600 -0.47 18.57 12.06
CA ASN A 600 -1.83 18.09 11.86
C ASN A 600 -2.01 16.79 12.64
N PHE A 601 -2.54 16.92 13.85
CA PHE A 601 -2.80 15.79 14.73
C PHE A 601 -3.64 14.71 14.04
N SER A 602 -4.68 15.12 13.32
CA SER A 602 -5.64 14.23 12.68
C SER A 602 -4.99 13.33 11.63
N LEU A 603 -4.21 13.90 10.73
CA LEU A 603 -3.46 13.16 9.71
C LEU A 603 -2.43 12.21 10.36
N GLY A 604 -1.66 12.71 11.33
CA GLY A 604 -0.65 11.90 12.03
C GLY A 604 -1.25 10.75 12.84
N PHE A 605 -2.38 10.98 13.51
CA PHE A 605 -3.12 9.97 14.28
C PHE A 605 -3.70 8.88 13.38
N VAL A 606 -4.33 9.24 12.26
CA VAL A 606 -4.90 8.25 11.33
C VAL A 606 -3.80 7.41 10.68
N ILE A 607 -2.70 8.03 10.23
CA ILE A 607 -1.53 7.28 9.71
C ILE A 607 -1.01 6.31 10.77
N ALA A 608 -0.87 6.75 12.02
CA ALA A 608 -0.42 5.89 13.11
C ALA A 608 -1.40 4.74 13.38
N VAL A 609 -2.71 4.97 13.40
CA VAL A 609 -3.71 3.91 13.62
C VAL A 609 -3.68 2.86 12.50
N VAL A 610 -3.51 3.28 11.25
CA VAL A 610 -3.47 2.37 10.08
C VAL A 610 -2.15 1.58 10.00
N TYR A 611 -1.01 2.25 10.18
CA TYR A 611 0.30 1.63 9.99
C TYR A 611 0.85 0.94 11.25
N THR A 612 0.44 1.31 12.46
CA THR A 612 0.94 0.65 13.70
C THR A 612 0.64 -0.86 13.72
N PRO A 613 -0.58 -1.35 13.39
CA PRO A 613 -0.84 -2.78 13.29
C PRO A 613 0.08 -3.48 12.29
N LEU A 614 0.25 -2.90 11.09
CA LEU A 614 1.14 -3.42 10.06
C LEU A 614 2.60 -3.46 10.55
N ALA A 615 3.07 -2.38 11.17
CA ALA A 615 4.41 -2.23 11.74
C ALA A 615 4.70 -3.24 12.86
N LEU A 616 3.74 -3.46 13.76
CA LEU A 616 3.86 -4.45 14.84
C LEU A 616 3.80 -5.90 14.31
N MET A 617 3.01 -6.14 13.25
CA MET A 617 2.90 -7.44 12.59
C MET A 617 4.10 -7.76 11.70
N CYS A 618 4.79 -6.76 11.15
CA CYS A 618 6.00 -6.92 10.35
C CYS A 618 7.20 -7.29 11.26
N SER A 619 7.37 -8.60 11.44
CA SER A 619 8.54 -9.20 12.06
C SER A 619 9.43 -9.79 10.97
N VAL A 620 10.74 -9.53 11.05
CA VAL A 620 11.72 -10.38 10.36
C VAL A 620 11.60 -11.77 10.99
N VAL A 621 11.17 -12.75 10.19
CA VAL A 621 10.89 -14.10 10.70
C VAL A 621 12.20 -14.73 11.16
N VAL A 622 12.32 -14.95 12.48
CA VAL A 622 13.40 -15.71 13.10
C VAL A 622 13.22 -17.18 12.75
N ASN A 623 14.32 -17.84 12.38
CA ASN A 623 14.39 -19.28 12.15
C ASN A 623 13.66 -20.06 13.26
N GLY A 624 12.70 -20.93 12.88
CA GLY A 624 12.06 -21.90 13.80
C GLY A 624 10.55 -21.77 14.04
N ALA A 625 9.83 -20.81 13.43
CA ALA A 625 8.38 -20.71 13.59
C ALA A 625 7.62 -21.65 12.62
N GLY A 626 6.82 -22.58 13.15
CA GLY A 626 6.06 -23.60 12.39
C GLY A 626 4.99 -23.07 11.41
N LYS A 627 4.28 -23.98 10.73
CA LYS A 627 3.37 -23.76 9.58
C LYS A 627 2.32 -22.64 9.71
N ALA A 628 1.91 -22.30 10.93
CA ALA A 628 1.04 -21.14 11.17
C ALA A 628 1.68 -19.81 10.72
N SER A 629 3.01 -19.67 10.83
CA SER A 629 3.77 -18.46 10.48
C SER A 629 3.67 -18.11 8.98
N THR A 630 3.59 -19.10 8.08
CA THR A 630 3.49 -18.88 6.63
C THR A 630 2.12 -18.33 6.21
N PHE A 631 1.04 -18.81 6.81
CA PHE A 631 -0.31 -18.25 6.61
C PHE A 631 -0.40 -16.82 7.13
N TYR A 632 0.14 -16.56 8.32
CA TYR A 632 0.25 -15.20 8.84
C TYR A 632 1.11 -14.30 7.94
N LEU A 633 2.15 -14.83 7.28
CA LEU A 633 2.96 -14.08 6.32
C LEU A 633 2.18 -13.73 5.04
N MET A 634 1.31 -14.63 4.56
CA MET A 634 0.43 -14.36 3.42
C MET A 634 -0.61 -13.29 3.75
N ILE A 635 -1.26 -13.37 4.91
CA ILE A 635 -2.17 -12.32 5.40
C ILE A 635 -1.44 -10.98 5.51
N LYS A 636 -0.22 -10.96 6.04
CA LYS A 636 0.61 -9.75 6.12
C LYS A 636 0.88 -9.14 4.74
N ARG A 637 1.10 -9.95 3.70
CA ARG A 637 1.27 -9.47 2.31
C ARG A 637 0.01 -8.83 1.75
N ILE A 638 -1.15 -9.45 1.97
CA ILE A 638 -2.44 -8.92 1.52
C ILE A 638 -2.74 -7.60 2.23
N ILE A 639 -2.60 -7.55 3.55
CA ILE A 639 -2.78 -6.32 4.33
C ILE A 639 -1.81 -5.24 3.85
N CYS A 640 -0.54 -5.58 3.60
CA CYS A 640 0.43 -4.63 3.05
C CYS A 640 -0.05 -4.05 1.71
N LEU A 641 -0.50 -4.88 0.75
CA LEU A 641 -1.04 -4.40 -0.53
C LEU A 641 -2.24 -3.46 -0.37
N LEU A 642 -3.17 -3.78 0.52
CA LEU A 642 -4.36 -2.96 0.78
C LEU A 642 -4.01 -1.60 1.38
N VAL A 643 -2.89 -1.50 2.10
CA VAL A 643 -2.38 -0.27 2.72
C VAL A 643 -1.42 0.50 1.79
N HIS A 644 -1.27 0.10 0.52
CA HIS A 644 -0.57 0.93 -0.47
C HIS A 644 -1.29 2.29 -0.61
N PRO A 645 -0.61 3.45 -0.59
CA PRO A 645 -1.27 4.77 -0.55
C PRO A 645 -2.36 4.97 -1.61
N LEU A 646 -2.05 4.60 -2.86
CA LEU A 646 -3.02 4.69 -3.97
C LEU A 646 -4.19 3.70 -3.84
N ALA A 647 -3.94 2.49 -3.31
CA ALA A 647 -5.00 1.51 -3.11
C ALA A 647 -5.91 1.92 -1.95
N ALA A 648 -5.33 2.45 -0.86
CA ALA A 648 -6.05 2.94 0.30
C ALA A 648 -7.00 4.09 -0.07
N VAL A 649 -6.55 5.08 -0.84
CA VAL A 649 -7.42 6.18 -1.32
C VAL A 649 -8.56 5.64 -2.18
N SER A 650 -8.28 4.77 -3.16
CA SER A 650 -9.33 4.19 -4.01
C SER A 650 -10.36 3.38 -3.22
N ILE A 651 -9.93 2.56 -2.25
CA ILE A 651 -10.83 1.78 -1.39
C ILE A 651 -11.67 2.70 -0.51
N CYS A 652 -11.07 3.73 0.09
CA CYS A 652 -11.77 4.71 0.91
C CYS A 652 -12.83 5.46 0.10
N MET A 653 -12.53 5.88 -1.13
CA MET A 653 -13.48 6.58 -1.99
C MET A 653 -14.61 5.67 -2.47
N ILE A 654 -14.35 4.40 -2.80
CA ILE A 654 -15.40 3.41 -3.06
C ILE A 654 -16.31 3.24 -1.83
N GLY A 655 -15.73 3.16 -0.63
CA GLY A 655 -16.49 3.10 0.62
C GLY A 655 -17.33 4.34 0.86
N TYR A 656 -16.78 5.53 0.60
CA TYR A 656 -17.48 6.80 0.72
C TYR A 656 -18.63 6.91 -0.28
N SER A 657 -18.42 6.52 -1.54
CA SER A 657 -19.48 6.47 -2.56
C SER A 657 -20.62 5.53 -2.16
N LYS A 658 -20.32 4.39 -1.51
CA LYS A 658 -21.35 3.49 -0.98
C LYS A 658 -22.20 4.12 0.13
N VAL A 659 -21.57 4.92 1.00
CA VAL A 659 -22.29 5.62 2.09
C VAL A 659 -23.19 6.71 1.52
N LEU A 660 -22.73 7.43 0.49
CA LEU A 660 -23.49 8.52 -0.11
C LEU A 660 -24.61 8.02 -1.04
N PHE A 661 -24.38 6.90 -1.74
CA PHE A 661 -25.30 6.31 -2.71
C PHE A 661 -25.55 4.82 -2.41
N PRO A 662 -26.28 4.49 -1.33
CA PRO A 662 -26.48 3.11 -0.90
C PRO A 662 -27.37 2.28 -1.84
N GLU A 663 -28.12 2.92 -2.73
CA GLU A 663 -29.08 2.28 -3.62
C GLU A 663 -28.48 1.83 -4.97
N GLU A 664 -27.25 2.23 -5.28
CA GLU A 664 -26.60 1.90 -6.56
C GLU A 664 -26.11 0.44 -6.65
N ALA A 665 -26.12 -0.12 -7.86
CA ALA A 665 -25.57 -1.45 -8.11
C ALA A 665 -24.06 -1.49 -7.88
N PHE A 666 -23.53 -2.67 -7.54
CA PHE A 666 -22.13 -2.83 -7.13
C PHE A 666 -21.11 -2.32 -8.18
N PHE A 667 -21.35 -2.54 -9.48
CA PHE A 667 -20.43 -2.09 -10.53
C PHE A 667 -20.48 -0.58 -10.76
N ASP A 668 -21.68 0.03 -10.69
CA ASP A 668 -21.84 1.48 -10.81
C ASP A 668 -21.23 2.19 -9.60
N MET A 669 -21.39 1.61 -8.40
CA MET A 669 -20.72 2.05 -7.17
C MET A 669 -19.19 1.99 -7.30
N LEU A 670 -18.63 0.93 -7.91
CA LEU A 670 -17.18 0.83 -8.16
C LEU A 670 -16.69 1.87 -9.17
N ALA A 671 -17.42 2.07 -10.27
CA ALA A 671 -17.07 3.07 -11.28
C ALA A 671 -17.09 4.48 -10.69
N ARG A 672 -18.19 4.85 -9.99
CA ARG A 672 -18.32 6.12 -9.27
C ARG A 672 -17.23 6.29 -8.22
N GLY A 673 -16.91 5.22 -7.48
CA GLY A 673 -15.84 5.22 -6.49
C GLY A 673 -14.46 5.44 -7.12
N SER A 674 -14.20 4.86 -8.30
CA SER A 674 -12.96 5.10 -9.04
C SER A 674 -12.86 6.51 -9.62
N ASP A 675 -13.97 7.06 -10.13
CA ASP A 675 -14.02 8.44 -10.61
C ASP A 675 -13.81 9.42 -9.45
N ALA A 676 -14.44 9.15 -8.30
CA ALA A 676 -14.24 9.94 -7.10
C ALA A 676 -12.79 9.86 -6.58
N ALA A 677 -12.14 8.70 -6.68
CA ALA A 677 -10.72 8.53 -6.35
C ALA A 677 -9.80 9.31 -7.31
N MET A 678 -10.10 9.30 -8.61
CA MET A 678 -9.39 10.07 -9.62
C MET A 678 -9.50 11.58 -9.34
N GLN A 679 -10.71 12.07 -9.10
CA GLN A 679 -10.95 13.48 -8.77
C GLN A 679 -10.26 13.88 -7.47
N ALA A 680 -10.42 13.09 -6.40
CA ALA A 680 -9.77 13.37 -5.11
C ALA A 680 -8.23 13.43 -5.22
N LEU A 681 -7.64 12.54 -6.02
CA LEU A 681 -6.20 12.56 -6.28
C LEU A 681 -5.78 13.82 -7.05
N MET A 682 -6.56 14.22 -8.06
CA MET A 682 -6.30 15.43 -8.84
C MET A 682 -6.40 16.69 -7.99
N PHE A 683 -7.46 16.81 -7.18
CA PHE A 683 -7.60 17.91 -6.22
C PHE A 683 -6.41 17.99 -5.27
N SER A 684 -5.97 16.86 -4.70
CA SER A 684 -4.81 16.85 -3.80
C SER A 684 -3.50 17.30 -4.46
N ILE A 685 -3.27 16.95 -5.74
CA ILE A 685 -2.09 17.37 -6.50
C ILE A 685 -2.17 18.88 -6.81
N VAL A 686 -3.31 19.36 -7.30
CA VAL A 686 -3.51 20.77 -7.63
C VAL A 686 -3.42 21.64 -6.37
N ASP A 687 -4.03 21.22 -5.26
CA ASP A 687 -3.96 21.93 -3.97
C ASP A 687 -2.53 21.98 -3.42
N SER A 688 -1.75 20.92 -3.60
CA SER A 688 -0.32 20.91 -3.27
C SER A 688 0.44 21.96 -4.07
N MET A 689 0.14 22.10 -5.37
CA MET A 689 0.78 23.07 -6.26
C MET A 689 0.32 24.52 -6.03
N LEU A 690 -0.94 24.74 -5.69
CA LEU A 690 -1.53 26.09 -5.53
C LEU A 690 -1.42 26.63 -4.11
N TYR A 691 -1.87 25.86 -3.13
CA TYR A 691 -1.99 26.32 -1.74
C TYR A 691 -0.83 25.84 -0.87
N GLY A 692 -0.09 24.81 -1.31
CA GLY A 692 0.94 24.16 -0.51
C GLY A 692 0.36 23.12 0.46
N ASN A 693 -0.73 22.46 0.07
CA ASN A 693 -1.23 21.29 0.79
C ASN A 693 -0.18 20.16 0.73
N TRP A 694 0.25 19.67 1.88
CA TRP A 694 1.30 18.66 1.99
C TRP A 694 0.83 17.20 1.83
N LEU A 695 -0.48 16.93 1.75
CA LEU A 695 -1.03 15.57 1.78
C LEU A 695 -0.44 14.67 0.68
N PHE A 696 -0.49 15.13 -0.57
CA PHE A 696 0.07 14.39 -1.72
C PHE A 696 1.57 14.16 -1.55
N ASN A 697 2.31 15.21 -1.19
CA ASN A 697 3.77 15.16 -1.03
C ASN A 697 4.18 14.18 0.08
N LEU A 698 3.46 14.17 1.20
CA LEU A 698 3.67 13.23 2.31
C LEU A 698 3.36 11.80 1.87
N ALA A 699 2.24 11.58 1.17
CA ALA A 699 1.84 10.26 0.69
C ALA A 699 2.86 9.67 -0.31
N SER A 700 3.36 10.47 -1.25
CA SER A 700 4.30 10.02 -2.28
C SER A 700 5.76 9.96 -1.81
N ALA A 701 6.27 10.97 -1.11
CA ALA A 701 7.69 11.08 -0.77
C ALA A 701 8.08 10.43 0.56
N VAL A 702 7.11 10.11 1.42
CA VAL A 702 7.36 9.54 2.75
C VAL A 702 6.62 8.21 2.92
N ILE A 703 5.29 8.18 2.78
CA ILE A 703 4.50 6.97 3.07
C ILE A 703 4.73 5.85 2.04
N LEU A 704 4.79 6.18 0.74
CA LEU A 704 5.08 5.21 -0.31
C LEU A 704 6.47 4.55 -0.15
N PRO A 705 7.57 5.29 0.11
CA PRO A 705 8.87 4.72 0.50
C PRO A 705 8.80 3.74 1.68
N ILE A 706 8.13 4.12 2.76
CA ILE A 706 7.92 3.27 3.95
C ILE A 706 7.19 1.98 3.54
N TRP A 707 6.16 2.09 2.70
CA TRP A 707 5.43 0.94 2.16
C TRP A 707 6.32 0.03 1.29
N ILE A 708 7.15 0.61 0.43
CA ILE A 708 8.10 -0.12 -0.42
C ILE A 708 9.06 -0.97 0.42
N ILE A 709 9.54 -0.44 1.54
CA ILE A 709 10.44 -1.16 2.45
C ILE A 709 9.70 -2.32 3.13
N PHE A 710 8.43 -2.15 3.54
CA PHE A 710 7.60 -3.26 4.02
C PHE A 710 7.42 -4.36 2.96
N TRP A 711 7.20 -3.95 1.71
CA TRP A 711 7.00 -4.87 0.59
C TRP A 711 8.27 -5.65 0.22
N GLN A 712 9.45 -5.02 0.29
CA GLN A 712 10.76 -5.65 0.08
C GLN A 712 11.02 -6.84 1.01
N ILE A 713 10.49 -6.80 2.24
CA ILE A 713 10.67 -7.85 3.25
C ILE A 713 9.89 -9.14 2.88
N LEU A 714 8.93 -9.07 1.95
CA LEU A 714 7.90 -10.09 1.83
C LEU A 714 7.99 -11.07 0.64
N ILE A 715 8.75 -10.93 -0.46
CA ILE A 715 8.60 -11.80 -1.68
C ILE A 715 9.90 -12.44 -2.24
N CYS A 716 9.83 -13.68 -2.78
CA CYS A 716 10.82 -14.32 -3.69
C CYS A 716 10.15 -15.25 -4.73
N CYS A 717 10.41 -15.05 -6.04
CA CYS A 717 9.71 -15.65 -7.20
C CYS A 717 10.62 -16.46 -8.16
N SER A 718 10.45 -17.78 -8.31
CA SER A 718 11.19 -18.55 -9.34
C SER A 718 10.36 -19.55 -10.16
N CYS A 719 9.12 -19.90 -9.80
CA CYS A 719 8.33 -20.91 -10.54
C CYS A 719 7.10 -20.36 -11.29
N ILE A 720 6.99 -19.04 -11.41
CA ILE A 720 5.86 -18.38 -12.10
C ILE A 720 5.87 -18.67 -13.61
N ASN A 721 7.05 -18.65 -14.25
CA ASN A 721 7.19 -18.84 -15.71
C ASN A 721 6.63 -20.18 -16.20
N MET A 722 6.80 -21.25 -15.41
CA MET A 722 6.27 -22.58 -15.75
C MET A 722 4.74 -22.58 -15.73
N GLY A 723 4.12 -22.01 -14.69
CA GLY A 723 2.66 -21.94 -14.59
C GLY A 723 2.04 -21.11 -15.70
N VAL A 724 2.70 -20.01 -16.09
CA VAL A 724 2.23 -19.15 -17.20
C VAL A 724 2.22 -19.92 -18.52
N MET A 725 3.32 -20.57 -18.88
CA MET A 725 3.43 -21.32 -20.12
C MET A 725 2.46 -22.51 -20.18
N MET A 726 2.22 -23.18 -19.05
CA MET A 726 1.32 -24.34 -18.98
C MET A 726 -0.15 -23.93 -19.19
N ALA A 727 -0.58 -22.80 -18.61
CA ALA A 727 -1.96 -22.31 -18.73
C ALA A 727 -2.21 -21.44 -19.97
N TRP A 728 -1.16 -21.04 -20.70
CA TRP A 728 -1.28 -20.20 -21.90
C TRP A 728 -2.22 -20.75 -22.99
N PRO A 729 -2.26 -22.08 -23.24
CA PRO A 729 -3.20 -22.63 -24.22
C PRO A 729 -4.66 -22.30 -23.92
N SER A 730 -5.05 -22.25 -22.65
CA SER A 730 -6.42 -21.95 -22.25
C SER A 730 -6.93 -20.68 -22.91
N SER A 731 -6.19 -19.58 -22.80
CA SER A 731 -6.64 -18.27 -23.29
C SER A 731 -6.44 -18.04 -24.78
N THR A 732 -5.80 -18.97 -25.48
CA THR A 732 -5.33 -18.74 -26.85
C THR A 732 -5.96 -19.71 -27.86
N ILE A 733 -6.40 -20.89 -27.41
CA ILE A 733 -6.99 -21.92 -28.28
C ILE A 733 -8.23 -21.41 -29.02
N LEU A 734 -9.12 -20.66 -28.35
CA LEU A 734 -10.32 -20.13 -28.99
C LEU A 734 -9.97 -19.14 -30.12
N LEU A 735 -8.97 -18.28 -29.91
CA LEU A 735 -8.46 -17.37 -30.94
C LEU A 735 -7.82 -18.12 -32.11
N PHE A 736 -6.99 -19.12 -31.84
CA PHE A 736 -6.27 -19.90 -32.86
C PHE A 736 -7.18 -20.80 -33.71
N LYS A 737 -8.33 -21.23 -33.16
CA LYS A 737 -9.35 -22.00 -33.90
C LYS A 737 -10.32 -21.10 -34.68
N SER A 738 -10.44 -19.83 -34.32
CA SER A 738 -11.36 -18.89 -34.97
C SER A 738 -10.97 -18.59 -36.43
N SER A 739 -11.95 -18.23 -37.26
CA SER A 739 -11.72 -17.81 -38.65
C SER A 739 -10.94 -16.49 -38.77
N ASN A 740 -10.92 -15.68 -37.70
CA ASN A 740 -10.17 -14.42 -37.60
C ASN A 740 -8.94 -14.59 -36.69
N THR A 741 -8.14 -15.63 -36.97
CA THR A 741 -6.94 -15.96 -36.20
C THR A 741 -5.78 -15.01 -36.51
N THR A 742 -4.88 -14.83 -35.54
CA THR A 742 -3.60 -14.13 -35.72
C THR A 742 -2.51 -14.99 -36.37
N LEU A 743 -2.80 -16.28 -36.58
CA LEU A 743 -1.91 -17.24 -37.25
C LEU A 743 -2.16 -17.23 -38.77
N HIS A 744 -1.21 -17.79 -39.53
CA HIS A 744 -1.33 -17.90 -40.99
C HIS A 744 -2.53 -18.74 -41.46
N ARG A 745 -3.03 -19.65 -40.62
CA ARG A 745 -4.24 -20.44 -40.82
C ARG A 745 -4.83 -20.87 -39.47
N PRO A 746 -6.15 -21.19 -39.39
CA PRO A 746 -6.75 -21.77 -38.19
C PRO A 746 -6.15 -23.15 -37.85
N MET A 747 -6.02 -23.43 -36.56
CA MET A 747 -5.54 -24.74 -36.07
C MET A 747 -6.62 -25.83 -36.17
N GLY A 748 -6.25 -27.02 -36.63
CA GLY A 748 -7.09 -28.22 -36.58
C GLY A 748 -7.11 -28.87 -35.19
N ASP A 749 -8.05 -29.79 -34.95
CA ASP A 749 -8.24 -30.41 -33.61
C ASP A 749 -7.01 -31.21 -33.13
N ALA A 750 -6.30 -31.86 -34.05
CA ALA A 750 -5.03 -32.53 -33.74
C ALA A 750 -3.93 -31.54 -33.34
N GLU A 751 -3.89 -30.36 -33.96
CA GLU A 751 -2.91 -29.30 -33.66
C GLU A 751 -3.21 -28.64 -32.33
N VAL A 752 -4.48 -28.43 -31.98
CA VAL A 752 -4.91 -27.93 -30.66
C VAL A 752 -4.56 -28.92 -29.55
N SER A 753 -4.72 -30.22 -29.81
CA SER A 753 -4.33 -31.29 -28.90
C SER A 753 -2.81 -31.28 -28.68
N LEU A 754 -2.02 -31.16 -29.75
CA LEU A 754 -0.56 -31.00 -29.69
C LEU A 754 -0.14 -29.71 -28.98
N PHE A 755 -0.84 -28.60 -29.18
CA PHE A 755 -0.51 -27.32 -28.56
C PHE A 755 -0.54 -27.39 -27.03
N GLY A 756 -1.51 -28.09 -26.45
CA GLY A 756 -1.58 -28.34 -25.01
C GLY A 756 -0.61 -29.42 -24.52
N SER A 757 -0.35 -30.46 -25.33
CA SER A 757 0.39 -31.66 -24.90
C SER A 757 1.91 -31.61 -25.15
N LEU A 758 2.40 -30.86 -26.15
CA LEU A 758 3.81 -30.80 -26.52
C LEU A 758 4.77 -30.36 -25.39
N PRO A 759 4.39 -29.43 -24.49
CA PRO A 759 5.24 -29.10 -23.34
C PRO A 759 5.59 -30.31 -22.47
N ALA A 760 4.70 -31.31 -22.37
CA ALA A 760 4.94 -32.53 -21.62
C ALA A 760 6.03 -33.42 -22.28
N ILE A 761 6.06 -33.50 -23.62
CA ILE A 761 7.15 -34.18 -24.35
C ILE A 761 8.47 -33.42 -24.16
N GLY A 762 8.44 -32.08 -24.22
CA GLY A 762 9.62 -31.27 -23.92
C GLY A 762 10.18 -31.60 -22.53
N SER A 763 9.32 -31.66 -21.51
CA SER A 763 9.76 -32.03 -20.16
C SER A 763 10.31 -33.45 -20.07
N LEU A 764 9.70 -34.41 -20.79
CA LEU A 764 10.14 -35.81 -20.82
C LEU A 764 11.58 -35.94 -21.31
N ILE A 765 11.97 -35.16 -22.32
CA ILE A 765 13.35 -35.15 -22.84
C ILE A 765 14.27 -34.35 -21.91
N ALA A 766 13.80 -33.22 -21.40
CA ALA A 766 14.62 -32.33 -20.59
C ALA A 766 14.96 -32.88 -19.20
N ASN A 767 14.05 -33.59 -18.52
CA ASN A 767 14.27 -34.07 -17.14
C ASN A 767 15.51 -35.00 -16.97
N PRO A 768 15.69 -36.06 -17.77
CA PRO A 768 16.89 -36.91 -17.65
C PRO A 768 18.17 -36.19 -18.09
N ILE A 769 18.10 -35.34 -19.12
CA ILE A 769 19.24 -34.50 -19.54
C ILE A 769 19.62 -33.53 -18.41
N ALA A 770 18.63 -32.89 -17.80
CA ALA A 770 18.79 -32.02 -16.65
C ALA A 770 19.45 -32.76 -15.49
N GLY A 771 19.03 -34.00 -15.18
CA GLY A 771 19.69 -34.85 -14.18
C GLY A 771 21.20 -34.99 -14.40
N VAL A 772 21.63 -35.34 -15.62
CA VAL A 772 23.06 -35.46 -15.97
C VAL A 772 23.78 -34.10 -15.93
N VAL A 773 23.11 -33.04 -16.39
CA VAL A 773 23.64 -31.68 -16.44
C VAL A 773 23.75 -31.06 -15.03
N LEU A 774 22.84 -31.39 -14.12
CA LEU A 774 22.85 -30.99 -12.69
C LEU A 774 24.10 -31.48 -11.97
N ASP A 775 24.58 -32.67 -12.31
CA ASP A 775 25.79 -33.25 -11.72
C ASP A 775 27.07 -32.71 -12.35
N ARG A 776 27.07 -32.43 -13.66
CA ARG A 776 28.26 -31.89 -14.35
C ARG A 776 28.44 -30.37 -14.24
N MET A 777 27.37 -29.59 -14.43
CA MET A 777 27.43 -28.12 -14.51
C MET A 777 27.09 -27.42 -13.18
N GLY A 778 26.39 -28.12 -12.29
CA GLY A 778 25.89 -27.58 -11.03
C GLY A 778 24.45 -27.08 -11.12
N ARG A 779 23.75 -27.12 -9.98
CA ARG A 779 22.30 -26.90 -9.86
C ARG A 779 21.86 -25.52 -10.37
N LYS A 780 22.57 -24.45 -9.97
CA LYS A 780 22.26 -23.08 -10.39
C LYS A 780 22.32 -22.94 -11.91
N LYS A 781 23.40 -23.43 -12.54
CA LYS A 781 23.60 -23.27 -13.97
C LYS A 781 22.55 -24.03 -14.77
N THR A 782 22.15 -25.21 -14.28
CA THR A 782 21.09 -26.00 -14.91
C THR A 782 19.73 -25.28 -14.84
N VAL A 783 19.35 -24.73 -13.67
CA VAL A 783 18.11 -23.92 -13.52
C VAL A 783 18.12 -22.69 -14.43
N MET A 784 19.28 -22.06 -14.64
CA MET A 784 19.41 -20.95 -15.59
C MET A 784 19.24 -21.40 -17.04
N LEU A 785 19.84 -22.54 -17.41
CA LEU A 785 19.75 -23.10 -18.76
C LEU A 785 18.31 -23.49 -19.10
N THR A 786 17.60 -24.14 -18.18
CA THR A 786 16.18 -24.50 -18.37
C THR A 786 15.29 -23.27 -18.40
N SER A 787 15.58 -22.25 -17.58
CA SER A 787 14.86 -20.97 -17.64
C SER A 787 15.05 -20.22 -18.97
N MET A 788 16.23 -20.33 -19.60
CA MET A 788 16.48 -19.75 -20.92
C MET A 788 15.63 -20.38 -22.02
N MET A 789 15.17 -21.63 -21.85
CA MET A 789 14.27 -22.26 -22.81
C MET A 789 12.91 -21.56 -22.89
N PHE A 790 12.42 -20.97 -21.79
CA PHE A 790 11.22 -20.11 -21.81
C PHE A 790 11.46 -18.82 -22.59
N VAL A 791 12.62 -18.18 -22.44
CA VAL A 791 12.97 -16.97 -23.20
C VAL A 791 13.03 -17.29 -24.69
N LEU A 792 13.65 -18.41 -25.05
CA LEU A 792 13.74 -18.87 -26.44
C LEU A 792 12.36 -19.16 -27.01
N ALA A 793 11.50 -19.89 -26.30
CA ALA A 793 10.14 -20.19 -26.72
C ALA A 793 9.32 -18.92 -26.97
N TRP A 794 9.30 -17.99 -26.02
CA TRP A 794 8.55 -16.73 -26.17
C TRP A 794 9.13 -15.82 -27.26
N SER A 795 10.45 -15.84 -27.47
CA SER A 795 11.09 -15.11 -28.58
C SER A 795 10.67 -15.68 -29.94
N ILE A 796 10.61 -17.00 -30.07
CA ILE A 796 10.11 -17.66 -31.29
C ILE A 796 8.65 -17.28 -31.53
N ILE A 797 7.79 -17.36 -30.49
CA ILE A 797 6.37 -17.02 -30.57
C ILE A 797 6.17 -15.54 -30.96
N ALA A 798 7.01 -14.62 -30.48
CA ALA A 798 6.92 -13.20 -30.80
C ALA A 798 7.26 -12.87 -32.26
N MET A 799 8.00 -13.74 -32.95
CA MET A 799 8.55 -13.49 -34.29
C MET A 799 7.82 -14.25 -35.41
N THR A 800 6.82 -15.07 -35.09
CA THR A 800 6.18 -15.96 -36.06
C THR A 800 4.65 -15.99 -35.94
N SER A 801 4.01 -16.26 -37.07
CA SER A 801 2.57 -16.55 -37.16
C SER A 801 2.31 -17.95 -37.74
N GLN A 802 3.37 -18.75 -37.95
CA GLN A 802 3.25 -20.12 -38.45
C GLN A 802 2.87 -21.11 -37.36
N VAL A 803 1.82 -21.91 -37.58
CA VAL A 803 1.25 -22.88 -36.62
C VAL A 803 2.32 -23.88 -36.18
N GLU A 804 3.05 -24.43 -37.15
CA GLU A 804 4.10 -25.42 -36.98
C GLU A 804 5.25 -24.89 -36.11
N VAL A 805 5.59 -23.61 -36.29
CA VAL A 805 6.65 -22.93 -35.53
C VAL A 805 6.18 -22.62 -34.10
N VAL A 806 4.92 -22.24 -33.91
CA VAL A 806 4.33 -22.05 -32.57
C VAL A 806 4.28 -23.38 -31.80
N LEU A 807 3.91 -24.49 -32.45
CA LEU A 807 3.96 -25.83 -31.84
C LEU A 807 5.39 -26.22 -31.47
N THR A 808 6.36 -25.93 -32.34
CA THR A 808 7.78 -26.13 -32.05
C THR A 808 8.24 -25.29 -30.85
N ALA A 809 7.78 -24.04 -30.73
CA ALA A 809 8.08 -23.19 -29.60
C ALA A 809 7.48 -23.71 -28.28
N MET A 810 6.29 -24.33 -28.31
CA MET A 810 5.70 -25.01 -27.15
C MET A 810 6.53 -26.21 -26.68
N PHE A 811 7.03 -27.01 -27.63
CA PHE A 811 7.97 -28.08 -27.32
C PHE A 811 9.26 -27.53 -26.67
N VAL A 812 9.84 -26.46 -27.23
CA VAL A 812 11.02 -25.79 -26.66
C VAL A 812 10.73 -25.22 -25.26
N GLY A 813 9.57 -24.59 -25.06
CA GLY A 813 9.14 -24.11 -23.74
C GLY A 813 8.96 -25.24 -22.73
N GLY A 814 8.50 -26.40 -23.19
CA GLY A 814 8.43 -27.64 -22.43
C GLY A 814 9.78 -28.14 -21.91
N LEU A 815 10.86 -27.93 -22.66
CA LEU A 815 12.22 -28.23 -22.16
C LEU A 815 12.55 -27.44 -20.88
N GLY A 816 11.93 -26.26 -20.70
CA GLY A 816 12.05 -25.46 -19.49
C GLY A 816 11.28 -25.99 -18.28
N PHE A 817 10.34 -26.92 -18.43
CA PHE A 817 9.50 -27.41 -17.33
C PHE A 817 10.28 -28.24 -16.29
N ALA A 818 11.48 -28.73 -16.65
CA ALA A 818 12.42 -29.38 -15.73
C ALA A 818 12.79 -28.48 -14.52
N ILE A 819 12.63 -27.15 -14.66
CA ILE A 819 12.86 -26.17 -13.61
C ILE A 819 12.13 -26.47 -12.30
N PHE A 820 10.97 -27.15 -12.34
CA PHE A 820 10.20 -27.49 -11.14
C PHE A 820 10.98 -28.41 -10.20
N LEU A 821 11.55 -29.48 -10.75
CA LEU A 821 12.33 -30.46 -10.01
C LEU A 821 13.67 -29.85 -9.58
N GLU A 822 14.36 -29.20 -10.52
CA GLU A 822 15.66 -28.58 -10.28
C GLU A 822 15.60 -27.51 -9.19
N THR A 823 14.59 -26.65 -9.21
CA THR A 823 14.40 -25.60 -8.20
C THR A 823 14.09 -26.21 -6.83
N THR A 824 13.29 -27.26 -6.80
CA THR A 824 12.98 -27.97 -5.54
C THR A 824 14.23 -28.59 -4.93
N ILE A 825 15.05 -29.26 -5.75
CA ILE A 825 16.34 -29.84 -5.32
C ILE A 825 17.28 -28.74 -4.85
N TYR A 826 17.47 -27.71 -5.67
CA TYR A 826 18.34 -26.60 -5.35
C TYR A 826 17.97 -25.89 -4.05
N ILE A 827 16.68 -25.58 -3.86
CA ILE A 827 16.16 -25.01 -2.62
C ILE A 827 16.42 -25.96 -1.45
N SER A 828 16.24 -27.26 -1.64
CA SER A 828 16.47 -28.24 -0.58
C SER A 828 17.94 -28.27 -0.13
N GLU A 829 18.88 -28.22 -1.07
CA GLU A 829 20.32 -28.31 -0.80
C GLU A 829 20.88 -27.02 -0.16
N ILE A 830 20.30 -25.84 -0.46
CA ILE A 830 20.73 -24.56 0.14
C ILE A 830 20.00 -24.22 1.44
N SER A 831 18.82 -24.79 1.69
CA SER A 831 18.01 -24.44 2.87
C SER A 831 18.52 -25.12 4.14
N GLN A 832 18.40 -24.41 5.27
CA GLN A 832 18.62 -25.00 6.59
C GLN A 832 17.60 -26.11 6.85
N ASP A 833 18.01 -27.17 7.56
CA ASP A 833 17.16 -28.33 7.86
C ASP A 833 15.81 -27.94 8.48
N SER A 834 15.78 -26.87 9.28
CA SER A 834 14.59 -26.36 9.98
C SER A 834 13.52 -25.73 9.08
N ILE A 835 13.90 -25.14 7.96
CA ILE A 835 12.97 -24.44 7.03
C ILE A 835 12.87 -25.13 5.66
N ARG A 836 13.71 -26.16 5.42
CA ARG A 836 13.85 -26.87 4.15
C ARG A 836 12.49 -27.28 3.59
N GLY A 837 11.66 -27.96 4.37
CA GLY A 837 10.36 -28.47 3.92
C GLY A 837 9.38 -27.37 3.45
N THR A 838 9.39 -26.21 4.09
CA THR A 838 8.51 -25.08 3.69
C THR A 838 9.05 -24.41 2.42
N MET A 839 10.36 -24.24 2.34
CA MET A 839 11.01 -23.64 1.16
C MET A 839 10.86 -24.53 -0.08
N THR A 840 10.96 -25.85 0.08
CA THR A 840 10.78 -26.82 -1.01
C THR A 840 9.33 -26.95 -1.48
N ALA A 841 8.35 -26.53 -0.69
CA ALA A 841 6.94 -26.48 -1.10
C ALA A 841 6.59 -25.22 -1.91
N GLY A 842 7.43 -24.19 -1.87
CA GLY A 842 7.25 -22.92 -2.58
C GLY A 842 7.05 -23.04 -4.11
N PRO A 843 7.82 -23.87 -4.83
CA PRO A 843 7.66 -24.06 -6.28
C PRO A 843 6.23 -24.37 -6.75
N MET A 844 5.50 -25.21 -6.01
CA MET A 844 4.12 -25.59 -6.33
C MET A 844 3.13 -24.42 -6.21
N GLN A 845 3.34 -23.54 -5.23
CA GLN A 845 2.49 -22.34 -5.08
C GLN A 845 2.75 -21.34 -6.19
N PHE A 846 4.02 -21.11 -6.53
CA PHE A 846 4.39 -20.19 -7.61
C PHE A 846 3.97 -20.70 -8.99
N TYR A 847 3.91 -22.01 -9.19
CA TYR A 847 3.25 -22.60 -10.35
C TYR A 847 1.76 -22.21 -10.42
N GLY A 848 1.02 -22.32 -9.31
CA GLY A 848 -0.37 -21.86 -9.23
C GLY A 848 -0.54 -20.35 -9.50
N PHE A 849 0.37 -19.51 -9.00
CA PHE A 849 0.40 -18.09 -9.33
C PHE A 849 0.65 -17.85 -10.83
N GLY A 850 1.51 -18.64 -11.46
CA GLY A 850 1.74 -18.57 -12.91
C GLY A 850 0.47 -18.90 -13.71
N ILE A 851 -0.30 -19.92 -13.30
CA ILE A 851 -1.58 -20.24 -13.93
C ILE A 851 -2.53 -19.05 -13.87
N LEU A 852 -2.69 -18.45 -12.68
CA LEU A 852 -3.56 -17.28 -12.48
C LEU A 852 -3.13 -16.10 -13.35
N VAL A 853 -1.82 -15.82 -13.42
CA VAL A 853 -1.27 -14.75 -14.27
C VAL A 853 -1.56 -15.03 -15.74
N SER A 854 -1.47 -16.27 -16.20
CA SER A 854 -1.79 -16.63 -17.59
C SER A 854 -3.25 -16.34 -17.93
N TYR A 855 -4.19 -16.79 -17.08
CA TYR A 855 -5.62 -16.53 -17.30
C TYR A 855 -5.94 -15.03 -17.27
N PHE A 856 -5.30 -14.28 -16.37
CA PHE A 856 -5.46 -12.83 -16.29
C PHE A 856 -4.93 -12.12 -17.54
N LEU A 857 -3.69 -12.40 -17.96
CA LEU A 857 -3.09 -11.76 -19.13
C LEU A 857 -3.86 -12.13 -20.40
N GLY A 858 -4.25 -13.39 -20.55
CA GLY A 858 -4.99 -13.86 -21.71
C GLY A 858 -6.42 -13.33 -21.81
N GLY A 859 -7.06 -13.06 -20.67
CA GLY A 859 -8.42 -12.52 -20.65
C GLY A 859 -8.52 -11.02 -20.95
N TYR A 860 -7.47 -10.24 -20.69
CA TYR A 860 -7.51 -8.77 -20.72
C TYR A 860 -6.51 -8.10 -21.68
N LEU A 861 -5.45 -8.79 -22.11
CA LEU A 861 -4.49 -8.26 -23.07
C LEU A 861 -4.76 -8.83 -24.46
N SER A 862 -4.40 -8.06 -25.51
CA SER A 862 -4.34 -8.63 -26.84
C SER A 862 -3.16 -9.63 -26.95
N TYR A 863 -3.27 -10.58 -27.88
CA TYR A 863 -2.30 -11.65 -28.10
C TYR A 863 -0.84 -11.17 -28.11
N ILE A 864 -0.54 -10.10 -28.84
CA ILE A 864 0.82 -9.55 -28.96
C ILE A 864 1.33 -9.01 -27.62
N HIS A 865 0.50 -8.27 -26.88
CA HIS A 865 0.87 -7.72 -25.56
C HIS A 865 1.08 -8.83 -24.53
N MET A 866 0.27 -9.89 -24.58
CA MET A 866 0.46 -11.07 -23.73
C MET A 866 1.80 -11.74 -23.99
N VAL A 867 2.16 -11.99 -25.26
CA VAL A 867 3.42 -12.62 -25.65
C VAL A 867 4.62 -11.79 -25.15
N TYR A 868 4.61 -10.47 -25.34
CA TYR A 868 5.68 -9.61 -24.83
C TYR A 868 5.75 -9.59 -23.31
N ALA A 869 4.61 -9.56 -22.60
CA ALA A 869 4.58 -9.63 -21.15
C ALA A 869 5.21 -10.92 -20.62
N CYS A 870 4.87 -12.07 -21.23
CA CYS A 870 5.43 -13.37 -20.88
C CYS A 870 6.93 -13.46 -21.21
N LEU A 871 7.37 -12.90 -22.34
CA LEU A 871 8.79 -12.81 -22.70
C LEU A 871 9.58 -11.98 -21.69
N THR A 872 9.09 -10.79 -21.32
CA THR A 872 9.73 -9.93 -20.32
C THR A 872 9.85 -10.67 -18.98
N MET A 873 8.79 -11.35 -18.54
CA MET A 873 8.81 -12.13 -17.30
C MET A 873 9.82 -13.29 -17.34
N ALA A 874 9.97 -13.96 -18.48
CA ALA A 874 10.98 -15.01 -18.66
C ALA A 874 12.41 -14.45 -18.59
N VAL A 875 12.68 -13.33 -19.27
CA VAL A 875 14.00 -12.65 -19.26
C VAL A 875 14.37 -12.19 -17.85
N VAL A 876 13.45 -11.53 -17.15
CA VAL A 876 13.65 -11.11 -15.76
C VAL A 876 13.92 -12.32 -14.87
N GLY A 877 13.21 -13.43 -15.06
CA GLY A 877 13.44 -14.69 -14.34
C GLY A 877 14.88 -15.19 -14.45
N VAL A 878 15.44 -15.24 -15.67
CA VAL A 878 16.82 -15.66 -15.92
C VAL A 878 17.84 -14.72 -15.26
N LEU A 879 17.64 -13.41 -15.38
CA LEU A 879 18.53 -12.41 -14.78
C LEU A 879 18.57 -12.52 -13.25
N LEU A 880 17.43 -12.82 -12.62
CA LEU A 880 17.33 -13.00 -11.17
C LEU A 880 18.06 -14.25 -10.68
N LEU A 881 18.02 -15.35 -11.44
CA LEU A 881 18.73 -16.59 -11.11
C LEU A 881 20.26 -16.43 -11.18
N ALA A 882 20.75 -15.53 -12.03
CA ALA A 882 22.19 -15.25 -12.18
C ALA A 882 22.84 -14.76 -10.87
N VAL A 883 22.08 -14.18 -9.95
CA VAL A 883 22.56 -13.62 -8.68
C VAL A 883 22.83 -14.69 -7.61
N LEU A 884 22.34 -15.92 -7.79
CA LEU A 884 22.46 -16.99 -6.80
C LEU A 884 23.86 -17.65 -6.80
N LYS A 885 24.22 -18.38 -5.73
CA LYS A 885 25.46 -19.16 -5.64
C LYS A 885 25.20 -20.65 -5.87
N GLU A 886 26.19 -21.38 -6.34
CA GLU A 886 25.99 -22.81 -6.60
C GLU A 886 25.71 -23.58 -5.31
N SER A 887 24.98 -24.69 -5.38
CA SER A 887 24.68 -25.53 -4.21
C SER A 887 25.97 -26.02 -3.52
N PRO A 888 26.03 -25.97 -2.18
CA PRO A 888 27.20 -26.42 -1.44
C PRO A 888 27.44 -27.92 -1.59
N LEU A 889 26.38 -28.73 -1.73
CA LEU A 889 26.47 -30.17 -1.96
C LEU A 889 27.15 -30.50 -3.30
N THR A 890 26.81 -29.77 -4.37
CA THR A 890 27.46 -29.93 -5.68
C THR A 890 28.93 -29.54 -5.65
N LEU A 891 29.25 -28.47 -4.93
CA LEU A 891 30.63 -28.00 -4.81
C LEU A 891 31.47 -29.01 -4.01
N MET A 892 30.90 -29.62 -2.97
CA MET A 892 31.53 -30.74 -2.25
C MET A 892 31.73 -31.98 -3.11
N ALA A 893 30.71 -32.39 -3.87
CA ALA A 893 30.79 -33.54 -4.78
C ALA A 893 31.88 -33.36 -5.86
N ASN A 894 32.10 -32.12 -6.31
CA ASN A 894 33.13 -31.76 -7.29
C ASN A 894 34.52 -31.50 -6.67
N GLY A 895 34.74 -31.82 -5.38
CA GLY A 895 36.02 -31.62 -4.68
C GLY A 895 36.38 -30.16 -4.40
N ARG A 896 35.45 -29.22 -4.58
CA ARG A 896 35.65 -27.76 -4.37
C ARG A 896 35.20 -27.34 -2.97
N GLU A 897 35.83 -27.92 -1.94
CA GLU A 897 35.47 -27.68 -0.53
C GLU A 897 35.50 -26.19 -0.14
N GLU A 898 36.48 -25.42 -0.63
CA GLU A 898 36.56 -23.98 -0.35
C GLU A 898 35.37 -23.19 -0.91
N ASP A 899 34.92 -23.54 -2.11
CA ASP A 899 33.79 -22.87 -2.74
C ASP A 899 32.46 -23.33 -2.12
N ALA A 900 32.38 -24.59 -1.68
CA ALA A 900 31.27 -25.09 -0.87
C ALA A 900 31.15 -24.29 0.42
N ALA A 901 32.27 -24.07 1.14
CA ALA A 901 32.28 -23.23 2.33
C ALA A 901 31.85 -21.78 2.02
N LYS A 902 32.28 -21.20 0.89
CA LYS A 902 31.80 -19.87 0.42
C LYS A 902 30.32 -19.86 0.08
N SER A 903 29.77 -20.96 -0.45
CA SER A 903 28.34 -21.09 -0.75
C SER A 903 27.51 -21.23 0.51
N ILE A 904 27.90 -22.10 1.44
CA ILE A 904 27.25 -22.21 2.77
C ILE A 904 27.32 -20.84 3.47
N ALA A 905 28.48 -20.20 3.49
CA ALA A 905 28.67 -18.85 4.03
C ALA A 905 27.71 -17.82 3.38
N PHE A 906 27.52 -17.88 2.06
CA PHE A 906 26.59 -16.99 1.33
C PHE A 906 25.12 -17.23 1.72
N TYR A 907 24.70 -18.48 1.87
CA TYR A 907 23.30 -18.83 2.19
C TYR A 907 22.97 -18.73 3.68
N ARG A 908 23.96 -18.92 4.55
CA ARG A 908 23.84 -18.78 6.01
C ARG A 908 24.15 -17.37 6.50
N SER A 909 24.64 -16.50 5.60
CA SER A 909 25.09 -15.14 5.94
C SER A 909 26.17 -15.11 7.03
N LYS A 910 27.08 -16.09 7.04
CA LYS A 910 28.17 -16.23 8.01
C LYS A 910 29.52 -16.25 7.29
N LYS A 911 30.63 -15.96 7.99
CA LYS A 911 31.98 -16.10 7.42
C LYS A 911 32.32 -17.57 7.17
N THR A 912 33.16 -17.85 6.19
CA THR A 912 33.62 -19.22 5.85
C THR A 912 34.32 -19.93 7.02
N THR A 913 34.91 -19.18 7.93
CA THR A 913 35.60 -19.67 9.14
C THR A 913 34.69 -19.81 10.36
N SER A 914 33.39 -19.46 10.24
CA SER A 914 32.45 -19.58 11.34
C SER A 914 32.23 -21.06 11.71
N LYS A 915 32.03 -21.30 13.00
CA LYS A 915 31.86 -22.65 13.54
C LYS A 915 30.67 -23.39 12.92
N GLU A 916 29.59 -22.68 12.59
CA GLU A 916 28.41 -23.24 11.94
C GLU A 916 28.71 -23.70 10.51
N VAL A 917 29.41 -22.88 9.71
CA VAL A 917 29.81 -23.24 8.34
C VAL A 917 30.76 -24.43 8.34
N VAL A 918 31.74 -24.45 9.25
CA VAL A 918 32.67 -25.58 9.38
C VAL A 918 31.95 -26.85 9.84
N GLN A 919 31.01 -26.76 10.78
CA GLN A 919 30.21 -27.91 11.23
C GLN A 919 29.30 -28.45 10.14
N GLU A 920 28.70 -27.58 9.32
CA GLU A 920 27.86 -27.98 8.20
C GLU A 920 28.70 -28.59 7.06
N LEU A 921 29.89 -28.05 6.80
CA LEU A 921 30.88 -28.62 5.89
C LEU A 921 31.38 -30.00 6.35
N ASP A 922 31.67 -30.17 7.65
CA ASP A 922 32.07 -31.44 8.24
C ASP A 922 30.95 -32.49 8.18
N LYS A 923 29.68 -32.07 8.36
CA LYS A 923 28.52 -32.94 8.16
C LYS A 923 28.43 -33.41 6.71
N LEU A 924 28.61 -32.51 5.73
CA LEU A 924 28.65 -32.87 4.32
C LEU A 924 29.80 -33.84 4.02
N ARG A 925 30.99 -33.60 4.58
CA ARG A 925 32.15 -34.51 4.44
C ARG A 925 31.85 -35.92 4.94
N ARG A 926 31.11 -36.05 6.05
CA ARG A 926 30.69 -37.36 6.58
C ARG A 926 29.68 -38.08 5.67
N ILE A 927 28.76 -37.35 5.06
CA ILE A 927 27.76 -37.89 4.13
C ILE A 927 28.43 -38.52 2.89
N PHE A 928 29.49 -37.90 2.38
CA PHE A 928 30.26 -38.45 1.25
C PHE A 928 31.24 -39.58 1.64
N SER A 929 31.45 -39.83 2.94
CA SER A 929 32.37 -40.87 3.44
C SER A 929 31.68 -42.19 3.82
N SER A 930 30.35 -42.22 3.91
CA SER A 930 29.60 -43.43 4.17
C SER A 930 29.26 -44.15 2.86
N ASN A 931 29.96 -45.25 2.58
CA ASN A 931 29.51 -46.23 1.59
C ASN A 931 28.50 -47.16 2.27
N THR A 932 27.25 -47.17 1.80
CA THR A 932 26.24 -48.14 2.24
C THR A 932 25.57 -48.80 1.04
N GLU A 933 25.38 -50.11 1.15
CA GLU A 933 25.08 -51.06 0.08
C GLU A 933 23.73 -50.85 -0.61
N GLU A 934 23.72 -51.17 -1.91
CA GLU A 934 22.60 -51.05 -2.84
C GLU A 934 21.65 -52.26 -2.79
N ASN A 935 20.35 -51.97 -2.91
CA ASN A 935 19.20 -52.84 -3.18
C ASN A 935 18.58 -53.62 -2.01
N SER A 936 17.46 -53.06 -1.49
CA SER A 936 16.48 -53.79 -0.66
C SER A 936 15.17 -54.07 -1.44
N PRO A 937 14.49 -55.21 -1.19
CA PRO A 937 13.20 -55.54 -1.79
C PRO A 937 12.05 -54.55 -1.48
N SER A 938 12.17 -53.78 -0.39
CA SER A 938 11.16 -52.75 -0.02
C SER A 938 11.07 -51.64 -1.06
N THR A 939 12.20 -51.28 -1.66
CA THR A 939 12.33 -50.20 -2.64
C THR A 939 11.47 -50.42 -3.89
N GLN A 940 11.30 -51.67 -4.33
CA GLN A 940 10.49 -52.00 -5.50
C GLN A 940 8.99 -51.81 -5.25
N ARG A 941 8.49 -52.19 -4.06
CA ARG A 941 7.09 -51.98 -3.66
C ARG A 941 6.78 -50.50 -3.49
N GLU A 942 7.70 -49.76 -2.87
CA GLU A 942 7.63 -48.31 -2.70
C GLU A 942 7.50 -47.59 -4.06
N PHE A 943 8.37 -47.96 -5.02
CA PHE A 943 8.34 -47.40 -6.37
C PHE A 943 7.03 -47.70 -7.10
N PHE A 944 6.53 -48.93 -7.02
CA PHE A 944 5.25 -49.31 -7.63
C PHE A 944 4.08 -48.46 -7.09
N VAL A 945 3.99 -48.30 -5.77
CA VAL A 945 2.94 -47.48 -5.14
C VAL A 945 3.02 -46.02 -5.60
N ILE A 946 4.24 -45.48 -5.75
CA ILE A 946 4.47 -44.12 -6.25
C ILE A 946 4.09 -43.98 -7.73
N MET A 947 4.37 -44.97 -8.57
CA MET A 947 3.93 -44.95 -9.98
C MET A 947 2.40 -44.87 -10.09
N ILE A 948 1.67 -45.69 -9.32
CA ILE A 948 0.20 -45.62 -9.26
C ILE A 948 -0.27 -44.27 -8.70
N LEU A 949 0.47 -43.70 -7.74
CA LEU A 949 0.14 -42.39 -7.17
C LEU A 949 0.29 -41.26 -8.20
N LYS A 950 1.24 -41.39 -9.14
CA LYS A 950 1.38 -40.49 -10.29
C LYS A 950 0.31 -40.73 -11.36
N VAL A 951 -0.19 -41.95 -11.51
CA VAL A 951 -1.41 -42.21 -12.31
C VAL A 951 -2.59 -41.44 -11.75
N ALA A 952 -2.81 -41.52 -10.43
CA ALA A 952 -3.88 -40.77 -9.76
C ALA A 952 -3.70 -39.24 -9.88
N PHE A 953 -2.46 -38.74 -9.76
CA PHE A 953 -2.14 -37.32 -9.97
C PHE A 953 -2.63 -36.83 -11.34
N VAL A 954 -2.41 -37.59 -12.41
CA VAL A 954 -2.78 -37.13 -13.76
C VAL A 954 -4.25 -37.43 -14.09
N PHE A 955 -4.70 -38.67 -13.89
CA PHE A 955 -5.99 -39.15 -14.41
C PHE A 955 -7.21 -38.80 -13.56
N GLN A 956 -7.03 -38.21 -12.37
CA GLN A 956 -8.17 -37.56 -11.70
C GLN A 956 -8.64 -36.29 -12.45
N GLY A 957 -7.87 -35.77 -13.41
CA GLY A 957 -8.38 -34.88 -14.45
C GLY A 957 -8.13 -33.39 -14.26
N LEU A 958 -7.58 -32.92 -13.13
CA LEU A 958 -7.35 -31.48 -12.97
C LEU A 958 -6.30 -30.89 -13.94
N PRO A 959 -5.15 -31.55 -14.24
CA PRO A 959 -4.16 -30.97 -15.16
C PRO A 959 -4.74 -30.64 -16.54
N VAL A 960 -5.61 -31.50 -17.07
CA VAL A 960 -6.25 -31.27 -18.37
C VAL A 960 -7.33 -30.18 -18.29
N VAL A 961 -8.09 -30.13 -17.20
CA VAL A 961 -9.03 -29.02 -16.93
C VAL A 961 -8.29 -27.68 -16.83
N GLN A 962 -7.06 -27.65 -16.30
CA GLN A 962 -6.25 -26.42 -16.22
C GLN A 962 -5.73 -25.94 -17.58
N VAL A 963 -5.23 -26.85 -18.43
CA VAL A 963 -4.72 -26.48 -19.77
C VAL A 963 -5.85 -25.97 -20.67
N TYR A 964 -7.01 -26.63 -20.62
CA TYR A 964 -8.14 -26.34 -21.50
C TYR A 964 -9.27 -25.59 -20.77
N ALA A 965 -8.96 -24.83 -19.73
CA ALA A 965 -9.95 -24.24 -18.82
C ALA A 965 -11.00 -23.39 -19.54
N GLU A 966 -10.58 -22.42 -20.32
CA GLU A 966 -11.49 -21.50 -21.02
C GLU A 966 -12.30 -22.20 -22.13
N PRO A 967 -11.72 -23.04 -23.01
CA PRO A 967 -12.50 -23.87 -23.93
C PRO A 967 -13.50 -24.79 -23.22
N LEU A 968 -13.11 -25.38 -22.09
CA LEU A 968 -13.99 -26.22 -21.27
C LEU A 968 -15.16 -25.42 -20.69
N PHE A 969 -14.90 -24.23 -20.15
CA PHE A 969 -15.95 -23.36 -19.64
C PHE A 969 -16.84 -22.81 -20.76
N ALA A 970 -16.28 -22.54 -21.95
CA ALA A 970 -17.05 -22.11 -23.12
C ALA A 970 -18.02 -23.21 -23.61
N GLU A 971 -17.62 -24.48 -23.50
CA GLU A 971 -18.48 -25.62 -23.85
C GLU A 971 -19.49 -25.94 -22.74
N ALA A 972 -19.06 -25.89 -21.47
CA ALA A 972 -19.86 -26.34 -20.33
C ALA A 972 -20.83 -25.29 -19.78
N VAL A 973 -20.52 -23.99 -19.94
CA VAL A 973 -21.26 -22.90 -19.33
C VAL A 973 -21.76 -21.95 -20.42
N PRO A 974 -23.09 -21.74 -20.54
CA PRO A 974 -23.63 -20.78 -21.47
C PRO A 974 -23.08 -19.37 -21.20
N SER A 975 -22.66 -18.68 -22.26
CA SER A 975 -22.01 -17.36 -22.22
C SER A 975 -22.81 -16.28 -21.48
N ASP A 976 -24.12 -16.44 -21.41
CA ASP A 976 -25.05 -15.47 -20.81
C ASP A 976 -25.01 -15.49 -19.27
N VAL A 977 -24.41 -16.52 -18.66
CA VAL A 977 -24.33 -16.67 -17.20
C VAL A 977 -23.06 -16.01 -16.66
N ILE A 978 -21.90 -16.47 -17.11
CA ILE A 978 -20.57 -15.96 -16.75
C ILE A 978 -19.65 -16.15 -17.96
N SER A 979 -18.76 -15.18 -18.22
CA SER A 979 -17.77 -15.31 -19.28
C SER A 979 -16.76 -16.44 -18.99
N PRO A 980 -16.41 -17.28 -19.98
CA PRO A 980 -15.44 -18.38 -19.80
C PRO A 980 -14.08 -17.93 -19.22
N ASN A 981 -13.65 -16.72 -19.56
CA ASN A 981 -12.40 -16.11 -19.09
C ASN A 981 -12.47 -15.78 -17.59
N LEU A 982 -13.61 -15.27 -17.11
CA LEU A 982 -13.79 -15.02 -15.68
C LEU A 982 -13.85 -16.36 -14.92
N CYS A 983 -14.46 -17.39 -15.53
CA CYS A 983 -14.50 -18.72 -14.94
C CYS A 983 -13.10 -19.34 -14.77
N SER A 984 -12.24 -19.25 -15.78
CA SER A 984 -10.85 -19.74 -15.72
C SER A 984 -10.01 -18.93 -14.72
N LEU A 985 -10.14 -17.61 -14.70
CA LEU A 985 -9.47 -16.74 -13.72
C LEU A 985 -9.82 -17.14 -12.27
N LEU A 986 -11.11 -17.32 -11.96
CA LEU A 986 -11.57 -17.76 -10.64
C LEU A 986 -11.05 -19.16 -10.29
N MET A 987 -10.93 -20.06 -11.27
CA MET A 987 -10.30 -21.37 -11.05
C MET A 987 -8.84 -21.23 -10.60
N GLY A 988 -8.08 -20.30 -11.21
CA GLY A 988 -6.71 -19.98 -10.81
C GLY A 988 -6.62 -19.51 -9.34
N VAL A 989 -7.59 -18.71 -8.89
CA VAL A 989 -7.70 -18.27 -7.48
C VAL A 989 -7.98 -19.47 -6.56
N VAL A 990 -8.90 -20.35 -6.94
CA VAL A 990 -9.23 -21.56 -6.18
C VAL A 990 -8.02 -22.48 -6.03
N VAL A 991 -7.21 -22.66 -7.08
CA VAL A 991 -5.98 -23.49 -7.02
C VAL A 991 -4.99 -22.96 -5.97
N ILE A 992 -4.81 -21.64 -5.88
CA ILE A 992 -3.88 -21.03 -4.91
C ILE A 992 -4.41 -21.17 -3.48
N ILE A 993 -5.70 -20.87 -3.26
CA ILE A 993 -6.33 -20.97 -1.94
C ILE A 993 -6.33 -22.43 -1.49
N ALA A 994 -6.77 -23.34 -2.36
CA ALA A 994 -6.82 -24.76 -2.06
C ALA A 994 -5.43 -25.34 -1.84
N GLY A 995 -4.42 -24.95 -2.63
CA GLY A 995 -3.03 -25.36 -2.44
C GLY A 995 -2.47 -24.92 -1.08
N SER A 996 -2.81 -23.72 -0.63
CA SER A 996 -2.39 -23.22 0.68
C SER A 996 -3.02 -24.01 1.84
N ILE A 997 -4.31 -24.33 1.71
CA ILE A 997 -5.03 -25.17 2.67
C ILE A 997 -4.51 -26.61 2.63
N ALA A 998 -4.24 -27.17 1.44
CA ALA A 998 -3.69 -28.51 1.26
C ALA A 998 -2.34 -28.67 1.97
N ALA A 999 -1.45 -27.68 1.83
CA ALA A 999 -0.16 -27.67 2.50
C ALA A 999 -0.31 -27.76 4.03
N TYR A 1000 -1.32 -27.09 4.61
CA TYR A 1000 -1.63 -27.20 6.03
C TYR A 1000 -2.24 -28.56 6.39
N LEU A 1001 -3.27 -29.00 5.65
CA LEU A 1001 -3.99 -30.24 5.91
C LEU A 1001 -3.10 -31.48 5.82
N THR A 1002 -2.13 -31.49 4.91
CA THR A 1002 -1.21 -32.63 4.73
C THR A 1002 -0.48 -32.96 6.03
N ASP A 1003 -0.18 -31.94 6.84
CA ASP A 1003 0.53 -32.10 8.10
C ASP A 1003 -0.37 -32.32 9.31
N VAL A 1004 -1.59 -31.80 9.28
CA VAL A 1004 -2.57 -32.01 10.36
C VAL A 1004 -3.22 -33.38 10.23
N VAL A 1005 -3.74 -33.70 9.05
CA VAL A 1005 -4.55 -34.90 8.79
C VAL A 1005 -3.69 -36.13 8.51
N GLY A 1006 -2.54 -35.96 7.85
CA GLY A 1006 -1.71 -37.07 7.37
C GLY A 1006 -1.92 -37.34 5.88
N ARG A 1007 -0.96 -38.03 5.24
CA ARG A 1007 -0.91 -38.15 3.77
C ARG A 1007 -1.96 -39.13 3.25
N ARG A 1008 -2.12 -40.27 3.93
CA ARG A 1008 -3.04 -41.34 3.55
C ARG A 1008 -4.52 -40.95 3.71
N PRO A 1009 -5.00 -40.49 4.89
CA PRO A 1009 -6.41 -40.11 5.04
C PRO A 1009 -6.79 -38.93 4.16
N LEU A 1010 -5.90 -37.95 3.98
CA LEU A 1010 -6.17 -36.79 3.14
C LEU A 1010 -6.39 -37.19 1.68
N LEU A 1011 -5.54 -38.05 1.11
CA LEU A 1011 -5.68 -38.56 -0.25
C LEU A 1011 -7.00 -39.34 -0.45
N ILE A 1012 -7.37 -40.17 0.52
CA ILE A 1012 -8.58 -41.02 0.44
C ILE A 1012 -9.84 -40.15 0.50
N TYR A 1013 -10.00 -39.34 1.55
CA TYR A 1013 -11.21 -38.56 1.76
C TYR A 1013 -11.41 -37.50 0.67
N SER A 1014 -10.34 -36.84 0.24
CA SER A 1014 -10.46 -35.83 -0.81
C SER A 1014 -10.72 -36.46 -2.18
N SER A 1015 -10.18 -37.65 -2.49
CA SER A 1015 -10.50 -38.37 -3.73
C SER A 1015 -11.96 -38.83 -3.74
N ILE A 1016 -12.50 -39.32 -2.62
CA ILE A 1016 -13.93 -39.67 -2.51
C ILE A 1016 -14.81 -38.43 -2.76
N ALA A 1017 -14.49 -37.31 -2.12
CA ALA A 1017 -15.22 -36.06 -2.29
C ALA A 1017 -15.15 -35.52 -3.74
N ALA A 1018 -13.96 -35.56 -4.35
CA ALA A 1018 -13.76 -35.20 -5.76
C ALA A 1018 -14.57 -36.12 -6.70
N GLY A 1019 -14.61 -37.43 -6.44
CA GLY A 1019 -15.40 -38.39 -7.21
C GLY A 1019 -16.90 -38.12 -7.18
N PHE A 1020 -17.47 -37.87 -5.99
CA PHE A 1020 -18.86 -37.44 -5.87
C PHE A 1020 -19.12 -36.13 -6.61
N CYS A 1021 -18.22 -35.15 -6.48
CA CYS A 1021 -18.33 -33.88 -7.17
C CYS A 1021 -18.35 -34.05 -8.70
N CYS A 1022 -17.49 -34.92 -9.25
CA CYS A 1022 -17.47 -35.22 -10.68
C CYS A 1022 -18.75 -35.92 -11.16
N ILE A 1023 -19.37 -36.80 -10.36
CA ILE A 1023 -20.66 -37.41 -10.70
C ILE A 1023 -21.76 -36.34 -10.75
N VAL A 1024 -21.82 -35.48 -9.74
CA VAL A 1024 -22.83 -34.42 -9.67
C VAL A 1024 -22.63 -33.42 -10.81
N LEU A 1025 -21.38 -33.08 -11.14
CA LEU A 1025 -21.05 -32.24 -12.28
C LEU A 1025 -21.43 -32.90 -13.62
N GLY A 1026 -21.04 -34.15 -13.85
CA GLY A 1026 -21.36 -34.88 -15.08
C GLY A 1026 -22.88 -35.05 -15.27
N THR A 1027 -23.61 -35.35 -14.19
CA THR A 1027 -25.08 -35.43 -14.24
C THR A 1027 -25.71 -34.07 -14.51
N GLN A 1028 -25.23 -32.99 -13.87
CA GLN A 1028 -25.71 -31.63 -14.13
C GLN A 1028 -25.50 -31.18 -15.58
N ILE A 1029 -24.35 -31.49 -16.19
CA ILE A 1029 -24.09 -31.16 -17.60
C ILE A 1029 -24.97 -32.02 -18.53
N LEU A 1030 -25.28 -33.27 -18.15
CA LEU A 1030 -26.08 -34.18 -18.99
C LEU A 1030 -27.59 -33.92 -18.92
N THR A 1031 -28.13 -33.63 -17.72
CA THR A 1031 -29.58 -33.54 -17.49
C THR A 1031 -30.08 -32.12 -17.22
N GLU A 1032 -29.17 -31.15 -17.06
CA GLU A 1032 -29.48 -29.73 -16.75
C GLU A 1032 -30.48 -29.55 -15.58
N TRP A 1033 -30.42 -30.42 -14.57
CA TRP A 1033 -31.43 -30.50 -13.51
C TRP A 1033 -31.44 -29.29 -12.56
N GLY A 1034 -30.30 -28.62 -12.38
CA GLY A 1034 -30.13 -27.44 -11.54
C GLY A 1034 -29.78 -26.15 -12.32
N PRO A 1035 -29.65 -25.01 -11.64
CA PRO A 1035 -29.27 -23.75 -12.28
C PRO A 1035 -27.89 -23.82 -12.96
N LYS A 1036 -27.74 -23.15 -14.11
CA LYS A 1036 -26.51 -23.19 -14.93
C LYS A 1036 -25.24 -22.71 -14.20
N TRP A 1037 -25.36 -21.82 -13.21
CA TRP A 1037 -24.23 -21.38 -12.37
C TRP A 1037 -23.66 -22.48 -11.46
N THR A 1038 -24.36 -23.59 -11.29
CA THR A 1038 -23.87 -24.73 -10.49
C THR A 1038 -22.72 -25.48 -11.17
N ILE A 1039 -22.61 -25.43 -12.50
CA ILE A 1039 -21.55 -26.08 -13.28
C ILE A 1039 -20.16 -25.53 -12.89
N PRO A 1040 -19.86 -24.22 -12.98
CA PRO A 1040 -18.57 -23.70 -12.54
C PRO A 1040 -18.34 -23.88 -11.03
N MET A 1041 -19.39 -23.81 -10.21
CA MET A 1041 -19.29 -24.09 -8.77
C MET A 1041 -18.75 -25.50 -8.50
N PHE A 1042 -19.30 -26.53 -9.13
CA PHE A 1042 -18.82 -27.91 -8.95
C PHE A 1042 -17.42 -28.12 -9.53
N ILE A 1043 -17.04 -27.43 -10.62
CA ILE A 1043 -15.66 -27.45 -11.13
C ILE A 1043 -14.68 -26.87 -10.10
N TYR A 1044 -15.05 -25.79 -9.40
CA TYR A 1044 -14.23 -25.20 -8.33
C TYR A 1044 -14.11 -26.12 -7.11
N ILE A 1045 -15.21 -26.76 -6.69
CA ILE A 1045 -15.21 -27.72 -5.59
C ILE A 1045 -14.35 -28.93 -5.92
N PHE A 1046 -14.48 -29.48 -7.14
CA PHE A 1046 -13.62 -30.54 -7.65
C PHE A 1046 -12.14 -30.12 -7.63
N THR A 1047 -11.83 -28.94 -8.16
CA THR A 1047 -10.48 -28.36 -8.14
C THR A 1047 -9.91 -28.34 -6.73
N ALA A 1048 -10.68 -27.85 -5.75
CA ALA A 1048 -10.23 -27.78 -4.36
C ALA A 1048 -9.94 -29.16 -3.76
N PHE A 1049 -10.88 -30.12 -3.90
CA PHE A 1049 -10.70 -31.47 -3.35
C PHE A 1049 -9.57 -32.26 -4.01
N TYR A 1050 -9.40 -32.12 -5.32
CA TYR A 1050 -8.24 -32.66 -6.01
C TYR A 1050 -6.95 -32.06 -5.42
N THR A 1051 -6.87 -30.73 -5.28
CA THR A 1051 -5.66 -30.05 -4.79
C THR A 1051 -5.31 -30.48 -3.37
N PHE A 1052 -6.31 -30.72 -2.50
CA PHE A 1052 -6.10 -31.23 -1.14
C PHE A 1052 -5.41 -32.59 -1.10
N GLY A 1053 -5.80 -33.54 -1.96
CA GLY A 1053 -5.23 -34.89 -1.99
C GLY A 1053 -4.28 -35.11 -3.15
N ALA A 1054 -4.82 -35.55 -4.28
CA ALA A 1054 -4.04 -35.98 -5.45
C ALA A 1054 -3.13 -34.88 -6.01
N GLY A 1055 -3.40 -33.59 -5.79
CA GLY A 1055 -2.47 -32.52 -6.15
C GLY A 1055 -1.24 -32.46 -5.24
N THR A 1056 -1.42 -32.56 -3.93
CA THR A 1056 -0.37 -32.27 -2.93
C THR A 1056 0.34 -33.52 -2.42
N VAL A 1057 -0.41 -34.57 -2.10
CA VAL A 1057 0.11 -35.80 -1.48
C VAL A 1057 1.18 -36.50 -2.35
N PRO A 1058 1.02 -36.65 -3.68
CA PRO A 1058 2.05 -37.30 -4.50
C PRO A 1058 3.40 -36.58 -4.53
N VAL A 1059 3.42 -35.26 -4.31
CA VAL A 1059 4.66 -34.48 -4.22
C VAL A 1059 5.35 -34.74 -2.89
N VAL A 1060 4.58 -34.80 -1.81
CA VAL A 1060 5.10 -35.01 -0.45
C VAL A 1060 5.58 -36.44 -0.24
N VAL A 1061 4.79 -37.44 -0.66
CA VAL A 1061 5.14 -38.87 -0.52
C VAL A 1061 6.40 -39.21 -1.31
N LEU A 1062 6.58 -38.63 -2.51
CA LEU A 1062 7.80 -38.79 -3.31
C LEU A 1062 9.06 -38.36 -2.54
N ALA A 1063 8.94 -37.35 -1.68
CA ALA A 1063 10.04 -36.84 -0.88
C ALA A 1063 10.27 -37.62 0.44
N GLU A 1064 9.33 -38.45 0.89
CA GLU A 1064 9.37 -39.10 2.21
C GLU A 1064 9.69 -40.61 2.15
N VAL A 1065 9.36 -41.28 1.04
CA VAL A 1065 9.38 -42.76 0.97
C VAL A 1065 10.76 -43.33 0.60
N PHE A 1066 11.48 -42.73 -0.35
CA PHE A 1066 12.72 -43.33 -0.85
C PHE A 1066 13.93 -43.08 0.06
N LEU A 1067 14.77 -44.11 0.20
CA LEU A 1067 16.11 -44.02 0.78
C LEU A 1067 17.01 -43.04 0.01
N PRO A 1068 17.86 -42.25 0.68
CA PRO A 1068 18.73 -41.26 0.05
C PRO A 1068 19.51 -41.78 -1.16
N GLU A 1069 19.95 -43.03 -1.13
CA GLU A 1069 20.80 -43.68 -2.13
C GLU A 1069 20.08 -43.89 -3.48
N VAL A 1070 18.82 -44.32 -3.45
CA VAL A 1070 18.01 -44.63 -4.65
C VAL A 1070 17.01 -43.53 -5.01
N LYS A 1071 16.79 -42.57 -4.10
CA LYS A 1071 15.76 -41.54 -4.20
C LYS A 1071 15.87 -40.70 -5.46
N SER A 1072 17.07 -40.34 -5.90
CA SER A 1072 17.27 -39.49 -7.07
C SER A 1072 16.73 -40.19 -8.34
N ILE A 1073 17.18 -41.42 -8.61
CA ILE A 1073 16.79 -42.20 -9.78
C ILE A 1073 15.30 -42.55 -9.73
N MET A 1074 14.81 -43.04 -8.59
CA MET A 1074 13.41 -43.44 -8.45
C MET A 1074 12.45 -42.24 -8.54
N SER A 1075 12.83 -41.08 -8.00
CA SER A 1075 12.02 -39.86 -8.12
C SER A 1075 12.00 -39.32 -9.55
N MET A 1076 13.13 -39.39 -10.26
CA MET A 1076 13.23 -39.02 -11.67
C MET A 1076 12.29 -39.89 -12.52
N LEU A 1077 12.38 -41.22 -12.42
CA LEU A 1077 11.52 -42.16 -13.16
C LEU A 1077 10.03 -41.94 -12.85
N ALA A 1078 9.67 -41.68 -11.59
CA ALA A 1078 8.29 -41.39 -11.21
C ALA A 1078 7.77 -40.07 -11.81
N VAL A 1079 8.63 -39.05 -11.94
CA VAL A 1079 8.29 -37.77 -12.57
C VAL A 1079 8.17 -37.93 -14.10
N GLU A 1080 9.08 -38.67 -14.74
CA GLU A 1080 8.97 -39.01 -16.17
C GLU A 1080 7.66 -39.75 -16.48
N TRP A 1081 7.32 -40.73 -15.64
CA TRP A 1081 6.04 -41.43 -15.75
C TRP A 1081 4.86 -40.45 -15.72
N ALA A 1082 4.86 -39.48 -14.79
CA ALA A 1082 3.81 -38.47 -14.72
C ALA A 1082 3.73 -37.62 -16.00
N TRP A 1083 4.85 -37.25 -16.62
CA TRP A 1083 4.86 -36.49 -17.86
C TRP A 1083 4.38 -37.28 -19.08
N ILE A 1084 4.70 -38.58 -19.14
CA ILE A 1084 4.14 -39.49 -20.17
C ILE A 1084 2.61 -39.52 -20.05
N LEU A 1085 2.10 -39.73 -18.83
CA LEU A 1085 0.65 -39.74 -18.60
C LEU A 1085 0.02 -38.39 -18.90
N ASN A 1086 0.68 -37.28 -18.55
CA ASN A 1086 0.18 -35.93 -18.80
C ASN A 1086 0.10 -35.64 -20.30
N PHE A 1087 1.08 -36.09 -21.10
CA PHE A 1087 1.01 -36.02 -22.55
C PHE A 1087 -0.19 -36.82 -23.09
N LEU A 1088 -0.36 -38.06 -22.63
CA LEU A 1088 -1.45 -38.93 -23.10
C LEU A 1088 -2.83 -38.34 -22.82
N ILE A 1089 -3.08 -37.86 -21.59
CA ILE A 1089 -4.39 -37.30 -21.25
C ILE A 1089 -4.66 -36.00 -22.01
N LEU A 1090 -3.68 -35.11 -22.14
CA LEU A 1090 -3.84 -33.83 -22.84
C LEU A 1090 -4.09 -34.03 -24.34
N PHE A 1091 -3.37 -34.97 -24.96
CA PHE A 1091 -3.54 -35.28 -26.38
C PHE A 1091 -4.89 -35.94 -26.68
N VAL A 1092 -5.34 -36.86 -25.83
CA VAL A 1092 -6.57 -37.63 -26.05
C VAL A 1092 -7.82 -36.87 -25.63
N PHE A 1093 -7.71 -35.88 -24.74
CA PHE A 1093 -8.87 -35.20 -24.15
C PHE A 1093 -9.81 -34.55 -25.17
N ASN A 1094 -9.30 -33.74 -26.10
CA ASN A 1094 -10.16 -33.10 -27.10
C ASN A 1094 -10.84 -34.13 -28.02
N LEU A 1095 -10.18 -35.24 -28.32
CA LEU A 1095 -10.75 -36.35 -29.09
C LEU A 1095 -11.87 -37.06 -28.31
N LEU A 1096 -11.72 -37.23 -26.99
CA LEU A 1096 -12.76 -37.78 -26.13
C LEU A 1096 -13.97 -36.84 -26.05
N VAL A 1097 -13.74 -35.55 -25.81
CA VAL A 1097 -14.83 -34.56 -25.71
C VAL A 1097 -15.61 -34.46 -27.01
N THR A 1098 -14.95 -34.48 -28.17
CA THR A 1098 -15.64 -34.43 -29.48
C THR A 1098 -16.37 -35.71 -29.84
N SER A 1099 -15.92 -36.88 -29.37
CA SER A 1099 -16.53 -38.18 -29.72
C SER A 1099 -17.67 -38.61 -28.80
N VAL A 1100 -17.53 -38.41 -27.50
CA VAL A 1100 -18.52 -38.88 -26.49
C VAL A 1100 -19.14 -37.75 -25.67
N GLY A 1101 -18.71 -36.50 -25.86
CA GLY A 1101 -19.18 -35.34 -25.11
C GLY A 1101 -18.44 -35.15 -23.78
N LEU A 1102 -18.71 -34.02 -23.12
CA LEU A 1102 -18.06 -33.64 -21.86
C LEU A 1102 -18.52 -34.46 -20.62
N PRO A 1103 -19.80 -34.84 -20.45
CA PRO A 1103 -20.25 -35.57 -19.26
C PRO A 1103 -19.55 -36.93 -19.01
N PRO A 1104 -19.37 -37.82 -20.02
CA PRO A 1104 -18.67 -39.09 -19.81
C PRO A 1104 -17.23 -38.94 -19.32
N VAL A 1105 -16.56 -37.84 -19.66
CA VAL A 1105 -15.20 -37.55 -19.20
C VAL A 1105 -15.16 -37.31 -17.69
N PHE A 1106 -16.14 -36.58 -17.13
CA PHE A 1106 -16.24 -36.41 -15.68
C PHE A 1106 -16.65 -37.68 -14.94
N TYR A 1107 -17.46 -38.57 -15.55
CA TYR A 1107 -17.71 -39.89 -14.97
C TYR A 1107 -16.45 -40.77 -14.94
N PHE A 1108 -15.62 -40.69 -15.98
CA PHE A 1108 -14.32 -41.35 -16.00
C PHE A 1108 -13.40 -40.82 -14.89
N PHE A 1109 -13.29 -39.50 -14.70
CA PHE A 1109 -12.53 -38.92 -13.57
C PHE A 1109 -13.07 -39.38 -12.22
N SER A 1110 -14.39 -39.47 -12.06
CA SER A 1110 -15.00 -40.01 -10.84
C SER A 1110 -14.61 -41.46 -10.57
N PHE A 1111 -14.65 -42.32 -11.59
CA PHE A 1111 -14.23 -43.71 -11.47
C PHE A 1111 -12.76 -43.81 -11.01
N VAL A 1112 -11.87 -42.98 -11.58
CA VAL A 1112 -10.46 -42.91 -11.17
C VAL A 1112 -10.32 -42.42 -9.72
N CYS A 1113 -11.09 -41.42 -9.31
CA CYS A 1113 -11.12 -40.91 -7.94
C CYS A 1113 -11.50 -42.00 -6.91
N PHE A 1114 -12.56 -42.77 -7.14
CA PHE A 1114 -12.96 -43.85 -6.25
C PHE A 1114 -11.95 -45.01 -6.26
N SER A 1115 -11.43 -45.38 -7.43
CA SER A 1115 -10.40 -46.41 -7.55
C SER A 1115 -9.12 -46.02 -6.81
N THR A 1116 -8.75 -44.73 -6.86
CA THR A 1116 -7.63 -44.16 -6.09
C THR A 1116 -7.85 -44.33 -4.59
N ALA A 1117 -9.05 -43.98 -4.10
CA ALA A 1117 -9.38 -44.09 -2.68
C ALA A 1117 -9.31 -45.54 -2.18
N VAL A 1118 -9.86 -46.49 -2.94
CA VAL A 1118 -9.82 -47.92 -2.61
C VAL A 1118 -8.39 -48.46 -2.62
N PHE A 1119 -7.61 -48.16 -3.65
CA PHE A 1119 -6.24 -48.65 -3.76
C PHE A 1119 -5.35 -48.15 -2.61
N PHE A 1120 -5.34 -46.84 -2.36
CA PHE A 1120 -4.49 -46.27 -1.31
C PHE A 1120 -5.01 -46.51 0.12
N PHE A 1121 -6.26 -46.94 0.27
CA PHE A 1121 -6.72 -47.52 1.52
C PHE A 1121 -5.91 -48.78 1.89
N PHE A 1122 -5.60 -49.66 0.95
CA PHE A 1122 -4.83 -50.87 1.24
C PHE A 1122 -3.32 -50.64 1.18
N PHE A 1123 -2.81 -50.03 0.11
CA PHE A 1123 -1.38 -50.07 -0.24
C PHE A 1123 -0.54 -48.89 0.27
N LEU A 1124 -1.13 -47.74 0.63
CA LEU A 1124 -0.37 -46.61 1.18
C LEU A 1124 -0.28 -46.73 2.72
N PRO A 1125 0.90 -46.83 3.33
CA PRO A 1125 1.08 -46.59 4.75
C PRO A 1125 1.04 -45.09 5.05
N GLU A 1126 0.77 -44.71 6.30
CA GLU A 1126 0.91 -43.32 6.73
C GLU A 1126 2.39 -42.98 6.88
N THR A 1127 2.83 -41.86 6.30
CA THR A 1127 4.23 -41.40 6.34
C THR A 1127 4.47 -40.26 7.33
N LYS A 1128 3.39 -39.61 7.81
CA LYS A 1128 3.48 -38.44 8.68
C LYS A 1128 4.30 -38.72 9.95
N GLY A 1129 5.40 -37.97 10.09
CA GLY A 1129 6.23 -37.95 11.30
C GLY A 1129 7.09 -39.20 11.50
N LEU A 1130 7.16 -40.09 10.50
CA LEU A 1130 7.98 -41.29 10.56
C LEU A 1130 9.32 -41.07 9.84
N PRO A 1131 10.43 -41.62 10.38
CA PRO A 1131 11.70 -41.65 9.66
C PRO A 1131 11.65 -42.67 8.50
N VAL A 1132 12.46 -42.43 7.47
CA VAL A 1132 12.46 -43.23 6.21
C VAL A 1132 12.55 -44.73 6.48
N TYR A 1133 13.45 -45.18 7.36
CA TYR A 1133 13.61 -46.61 7.69
C TYR A 1133 12.33 -47.25 8.28
N ALA A 1134 11.56 -46.51 9.08
CA ALA A 1134 10.30 -47.00 9.65
C ALA A 1134 9.21 -47.08 8.58
N ILE A 1135 9.24 -46.19 7.59
CA ILE A 1135 8.37 -46.24 6.41
C ILE A 1135 8.68 -47.50 5.58
N GLN A 1136 9.96 -47.81 5.38
CA GLN A 1136 10.36 -49.01 4.66
C GLN A 1136 9.86 -50.30 5.33
N GLU A 1137 9.93 -50.36 6.66
CA GLU A 1137 9.41 -51.50 7.42
C GLU A 1137 7.88 -51.66 7.28
N LEU A 1138 7.15 -50.55 7.13
CA LEU A 1138 5.71 -50.59 6.87
C LEU A 1138 5.39 -51.12 5.47
N PHE A 1139 6.24 -50.87 4.48
CA PHE A 1139 6.12 -51.40 3.12
C PHE A 1139 6.59 -52.86 2.98
N THR A 1140 7.40 -53.38 3.90
CA THR A 1140 7.73 -54.82 3.93
C THR A 1140 6.65 -55.65 4.63
N ARG A 1141 5.95 -55.07 5.61
CA ARG A 1141 4.86 -55.74 6.35
C ARG A 1141 3.51 -55.78 5.62
N LYS A 1142 3.28 -54.85 4.67
CA LYS A 1142 2.11 -54.84 3.77
C LYS A 1142 2.46 -55.48 2.44
#